data_AF-A0AAE1X9T3-F1
#
_entry.id   AF-A0AAE1X9T3-F1
#
_cell.length_a   1.000
_cell.length_b   1.000
_cell.length_c   1.000
_cell.angle_alpha   90.00
_cell.angle_beta   90.00
_cell.angle_gamma   90.00
#
_symmetry.space_group_name_H-M   'P 1'
#
loop_
_entity.id
_entity.type
_entity.pdbx_description
1 polymer ?
#
loop_
_entity_poly.entity_id
_entity_poly.type
_entity_poly.pdbx_seq_one_letter_code
_entity_poly.pdbx_strand_id
1 'polypeptide(L)'
;MENRSFDHILGWLKRTRPDIDGLSGGEFNRVNASDPTSPAVSVSDDAFFVDSDPGHSIQAIREQIFGCNDTSANPAPMSGFVQQAESMGVDGLSKTVMSGFKPELLPVYAELANEFTVMDRWFASVPASTQPNRFYVHSATSHGASSNVRKDLIHGFPQKTIFDSLDENGLSFGIYYQNIPATLFFKSLRKLKHITKFHDYKLKFKLHAKMGQLPNYVVIEQRYYDVDLFPANDDHPSHDVALGQRFVKEVYETLRASPQWEEMALLITYDEHGGFYDHVPTPVAGVPNPDGIIGPDPYYFKFDRLGVRVPTFLISPWIEKGTVIHEPSGPTPSSQYEHSSIPATVKKLFNLQSNFLTKRDAWAGTFEKYFYLRDTPRDDCPEKLPEVRTTLRPTGPKEDVKLSEFQIELIQLASQLNGDHILNAYPDIGRGMTVGKANRYAEDAVKRFLEAGRAALKAGANESALVTMRPSLTSRTAEEQYSRGHEILLIIVYSRAYMVMPLPNIQHVACLHPCDLSCRQLVLPYEHPLFSNMLSANSVLFPVMEFNRNDPFTLLEKILNGYLTLSISVRQTYKLQALLVEMSSSLIADTSGASSEAALILLKATMSGLYSLMKWNAGCDPFPVVSGAADINFTSKISPLFSGDFLP
;
A
#
# COMPACT_ATOMS: atom_id res chain seq x y z
N MET A 1 -8.49 -5.41 0.82
CA MET A 1 -9.20 -4.41 1.63
C MET A 1 -9.24 -4.91 3.07
N GLU A 2 -9.58 -4.06 4.04
CA GLU A 2 -9.40 -4.33 5.46
C GLU A 2 -10.71 -4.30 6.25
N ASN A 3 -10.84 -5.22 7.21
CA ASN A 3 -11.69 -5.09 8.40
C ASN A 3 -13.17 -4.77 8.12
N ARG A 4 -13.81 -5.52 7.23
CA ARG A 4 -15.24 -5.35 6.90
C ARG A 4 -15.91 -6.69 6.63
N SER A 5 -17.04 -6.96 7.30
CA SER A 5 -17.87 -8.13 7.00
C SER A 5 -18.59 -8.00 5.66
N PHE A 6 -19.04 -9.13 5.11
CA PHE A 6 -19.86 -9.12 3.90
C PHE A 6 -21.14 -8.30 4.12
N ASP A 7 -21.87 -8.54 5.21
CA ASP A 7 -23.11 -7.83 5.47
C ASP A 7 -22.94 -6.33 5.70
N HIS A 8 -21.80 -5.90 6.23
CA HIS A 8 -21.52 -4.49 6.42
C HIS A 8 -21.37 -3.72 5.10
N ILE A 9 -20.78 -4.32 4.06
CA ILE A 9 -20.53 -3.67 2.76
C ILE A 9 -21.64 -4.00 1.74
N LEU A 10 -22.07 -5.26 1.67
CA LEU A 10 -22.94 -5.79 0.61
C LEU A 10 -24.27 -6.34 1.12
N GLY A 11 -24.46 -6.50 2.44
CA GLY A 11 -25.64 -7.13 3.00
C GLY A 11 -26.95 -6.51 2.53
N TRP A 12 -27.01 -5.17 2.46
CA TRP A 12 -28.22 -4.44 2.05
C TRP A 12 -28.47 -4.41 0.53
N LEU A 13 -27.52 -4.88 -0.30
CA LEU A 13 -27.79 -5.05 -1.73
C LEU A 13 -28.89 -6.07 -1.99
N LYS A 14 -29.18 -6.98 -1.05
CA LYS A 14 -30.28 -7.95 -1.16
C LYS A 14 -31.63 -7.32 -1.51
N ARG A 15 -31.86 -6.07 -1.12
CA ARG A 15 -33.09 -5.33 -1.45
C ARG A 15 -33.30 -5.15 -2.97
N THR A 16 -32.22 -4.98 -3.73
CA THR A 16 -32.25 -4.84 -5.19
C THR A 16 -31.74 -6.08 -5.92
N ARG A 17 -30.99 -6.94 -5.22
CA ARG A 17 -30.38 -8.18 -5.68
C ARG A 17 -30.76 -9.35 -4.76
N PRO A 18 -32.01 -9.84 -4.81
CA PRO A 18 -32.53 -10.86 -3.88
C PRO A 18 -31.85 -12.23 -4.01
N ASP A 19 -31.09 -12.42 -5.09
CA ASP A 19 -30.21 -13.56 -5.32
C ASP A 19 -28.97 -13.57 -4.42
N ILE A 20 -28.56 -12.43 -3.85
CA ILE A 20 -27.45 -12.35 -2.89
C ILE A 20 -27.90 -12.79 -1.48
N ASP A 21 -27.10 -13.62 -0.83
CA ASP A 21 -27.25 -14.03 0.57
C ASP A 21 -26.89 -12.89 1.54
N GLY A 22 -27.66 -11.80 1.51
CA GLY A 22 -27.50 -10.61 2.38
C GLY A 22 -28.58 -10.48 3.46
N LEU A 23 -28.66 -9.29 4.06
CA LEU A 23 -29.54 -8.97 5.19
C LEU A 23 -31.01 -8.83 4.79
N SER A 24 -31.89 -9.40 5.60
CA SER A 24 -33.34 -9.23 5.49
C SER A 24 -33.87 -8.04 6.31
N GLY A 25 -33.11 -7.58 7.30
CA GLY A 25 -33.49 -6.55 8.27
C GLY A 25 -34.15 -7.09 9.54
N GLY A 26 -34.35 -8.41 9.63
CA GLY A 26 -34.87 -9.07 10.84
C GLY A 26 -33.77 -9.58 11.78
N GLU A 27 -32.51 -9.52 11.35
CA GLU A 27 -31.36 -10.01 12.10
C GLU A 27 -31.08 -9.13 13.33
N PHE A 28 -30.62 -9.75 14.41
CA PHE A 28 -30.27 -9.05 15.65
C PHE A 28 -29.26 -9.85 16.48
N ASN A 29 -28.59 -9.16 17.40
CA ASN A 29 -27.79 -9.75 18.47
C ASN A 29 -28.24 -9.16 19.81
N ARG A 30 -28.09 -9.92 20.89
CA ARG A 30 -28.46 -9.45 22.24
C ARG A 30 -27.26 -8.86 22.95
N VAL A 31 -27.52 -7.90 23.85
CA VAL A 31 -26.48 -7.31 24.73
C VAL A 31 -25.79 -8.39 25.56
N ASN A 32 -26.54 -9.38 26.03
CA ASN A 32 -26.02 -10.63 26.58
C ASN A 32 -26.55 -11.79 25.73
N ALA A 33 -25.66 -12.47 25.03
CA ALA A 33 -26.00 -13.54 24.09
C ALA A 33 -26.60 -14.77 24.79
N SER A 34 -26.30 -14.98 26.08
CA SER A 34 -26.80 -16.11 26.87
C SER A 34 -28.14 -15.82 27.56
N ASP A 35 -28.57 -14.56 27.62
CA ASP A 35 -29.83 -14.17 28.25
C ASP A 35 -30.90 -13.83 27.19
N PRO A 36 -31.93 -14.67 27.01
CA PRO A 36 -32.96 -14.45 26.00
C PRO A 36 -33.85 -13.23 26.29
N THR A 37 -33.81 -12.68 27.51
CA THR A 37 -34.55 -11.47 27.90
C THR A 37 -33.73 -10.19 27.72
N SER A 38 -32.43 -10.33 27.46
CA SER A 38 -31.52 -9.21 27.24
C SER A 38 -31.94 -8.37 26.04
N PRO A 39 -31.79 -7.03 26.09
CA PRO A 39 -32.10 -6.14 24.97
C PRO A 39 -31.45 -6.60 23.67
N ALA A 40 -32.19 -6.50 22.57
CA ALA A 40 -31.71 -6.80 21.24
C ALA A 40 -31.27 -5.52 20.52
N VAL A 41 -30.18 -5.60 19.76
CA VAL A 41 -29.77 -4.60 18.78
C VAL A 41 -29.95 -5.24 17.41
N SER A 42 -30.86 -4.68 16.62
CA SER A 42 -31.14 -5.14 15.25
C SER A 42 -30.14 -4.55 14.26
N VAL A 43 -29.99 -5.23 13.13
CA VAL A 43 -29.24 -4.66 12.00
C VAL A 43 -29.90 -3.39 11.46
N SER A 44 -29.09 -2.48 10.94
CA SER A 44 -29.53 -1.22 10.35
C SER A 44 -28.74 -0.87 9.08
N ASP A 45 -29.27 0.01 8.25
CA ASP A 45 -28.67 0.43 6.98
C ASP A 45 -28.08 1.86 7.03
N ASP A 46 -27.78 2.32 8.24
CA ASP A 46 -27.31 3.67 8.55
C ASP A 46 -25.80 3.75 8.80
N ALA A 47 -25.03 2.73 8.37
CA ALA A 47 -23.58 2.81 8.44
C ALA A 47 -23.05 4.00 7.62
N PHE A 48 -22.06 4.67 8.19
CA PHE A 48 -21.37 5.80 7.58
C PHE A 48 -19.88 5.70 7.94
N PHE A 49 -19.21 6.83 8.22
CA PHE A 49 -17.85 6.80 8.75
C PHE A 49 -17.79 6.21 10.17
N VAL A 50 -16.88 5.25 10.36
CA VAL A 50 -16.65 4.57 11.64
C VAL A 50 -15.29 4.99 12.20
N ASP A 51 -15.28 5.80 13.26
CA ASP A 51 -14.03 6.30 13.88
C ASP A 51 -13.39 5.29 14.85
N SER A 52 -14.18 4.37 15.41
CA SER A 52 -13.70 3.35 16.35
C SER A 52 -13.38 2.05 15.64
N ASP A 53 -12.28 1.41 16.02
CA ASP A 53 -11.87 0.11 15.49
C ASP A 53 -12.46 -1.02 16.37
N PRO A 54 -13.48 -1.78 15.89
CA PRO A 54 -14.10 -2.83 16.69
C PRO A 54 -13.13 -3.99 16.95
N GLY A 55 -13.43 -4.80 17.96
CA GLY A 55 -12.55 -5.90 18.35
C GLY A 55 -12.44 -6.96 17.26
N HIS A 56 -11.23 -7.24 16.79
CA HIS A 56 -10.97 -8.24 15.75
C HIS A 56 -9.77 -9.14 16.10
N SER A 57 -9.47 -9.28 17.39
CA SER A 57 -8.54 -10.30 17.89
C SER A 57 -9.19 -11.68 17.91
N ILE A 58 -8.40 -12.76 17.92
CA ILE A 58 -8.94 -14.14 18.05
C ILE A 58 -9.88 -14.32 19.25
N GLN A 59 -9.64 -13.58 20.35
CA GLN A 59 -10.52 -13.58 21.51
C GLN A 59 -11.87 -12.95 21.21
N ALA A 60 -11.84 -11.74 20.65
CA ALA A 60 -13.04 -10.99 20.29
C ALA A 60 -13.86 -11.76 19.26
N ILE A 61 -13.22 -12.28 18.21
CA ILE A 61 -13.88 -13.00 17.13
C ILE A 61 -14.50 -14.30 17.64
N ARG A 62 -13.83 -15.02 18.56
CA ARG A 62 -14.42 -16.19 19.22
C ARG A 62 -15.71 -15.81 19.95
N GLU A 63 -15.71 -14.73 20.72
CA GLU A 63 -16.90 -14.27 21.42
C GLU A 63 -18.00 -13.82 20.45
N GLN A 64 -17.67 -13.11 19.38
CA GLN A 64 -18.60 -12.69 18.34
C GLN A 64 -19.33 -13.87 17.69
N ILE A 65 -18.57 -14.91 17.31
CA ILE A 65 -19.10 -16.10 16.64
C ILE A 65 -19.99 -16.93 17.58
N PHE A 66 -19.60 -17.12 18.84
CA PHE A 66 -20.25 -18.10 19.73
C PHE A 66 -21.10 -17.49 20.85
N GLY A 67 -20.93 -16.21 21.18
CA GLY A 67 -21.57 -15.53 22.31
C GLY A 67 -21.13 -16.03 23.69
N CYS A 68 -20.28 -17.06 23.77
CA CYS A 68 -19.84 -17.69 25.01
C CYS A 68 -18.48 -18.38 24.83
N ASN A 69 -17.99 -19.01 25.92
CA ASN A 69 -16.74 -19.75 25.90
C ASN A 69 -16.85 -21.13 25.21
N ASP A 70 -18.04 -21.71 25.11
CA ASP A 70 -18.22 -22.96 24.38
C ASP A 70 -18.20 -22.68 22.87
N THR A 71 -17.29 -23.35 22.15
CA THR A 71 -17.13 -23.20 20.70
C THR A 71 -17.52 -24.45 19.93
N SER A 72 -18.36 -25.31 20.52
CA SER A 72 -18.79 -26.59 19.93
C SER A 72 -20.02 -26.48 19.02
N ALA A 73 -20.76 -25.37 19.08
CA ALA A 73 -21.98 -25.18 18.29
C ALA A 73 -21.71 -25.25 16.78
N ASN A 74 -22.50 -26.08 16.08
CA ASN A 74 -22.48 -26.22 14.62
C ASN A 74 -23.93 -26.40 14.10
N PRO A 75 -24.50 -25.43 13.36
CA PRO A 75 -23.86 -24.19 12.89
C PRO A 75 -23.48 -23.23 14.04
N ALA A 76 -22.47 -22.38 13.80
CA ALA A 76 -22.09 -21.34 14.74
C ALA A 76 -23.20 -20.28 14.88
N PRO A 77 -23.51 -19.78 16.09
CA PRO A 77 -24.70 -18.98 16.33
C PRO A 77 -24.61 -17.52 15.87
N MET A 78 -23.39 -16.97 15.68
CA MET A 78 -23.15 -15.59 15.25
C MET A 78 -23.85 -14.55 16.16
N SER A 79 -23.86 -14.80 17.47
CA SER A 79 -24.75 -14.11 18.42
C SER A 79 -24.08 -13.15 19.39
N GLY A 80 -22.74 -13.05 19.37
CA GLY A 80 -21.96 -12.33 20.38
C GLY A 80 -21.40 -10.98 19.94
N PHE A 81 -21.77 -10.46 18.76
CA PHE A 81 -21.18 -9.22 18.23
C PHE A 81 -21.49 -8.01 19.10
N VAL A 82 -22.76 -7.87 19.51
CA VAL A 82 -23.20 -6.80 20.42
C VAL A 82 -22.54 -6.95 21.79
N GLN A 83 -22.54 -8.16 22.36
CA GLN A 83 -21.92 -8.43 23.66
C GLN A 83 -20.42 -8.07 23.66
N GLN A 84 -19.69 -8.48 22.63
CA GLN A 84 -18.27 -8.17 22.50
C GLN A 84 -18.04 -6.66 22.31
N ALA A 85 -18.85 -5.98 21.50
CA ALA A 85 -18.77 -4.53 21.34
C ALA A 85 -19.03 -3.76 22.66
N GLU A 86 -20.04 -4.16 23.44
CA GLU A 86 -20.34 -3.56 24.75
C GLU A 86 -19.19 -3.76 25.74
N SER A 87 -18.52 -4.91 25.69
CA SER A 87 -17.35 -5.23 26.56
C SER A 87 -16.16 -4.27 26.35
N MET A 88 -16.07 -3.61 25.18
CA MET A 88 -15.02 -2.64 24.89
C MET A 88 -15.26 -1.27 25.57
N GLY A 89 -16.46 -1.02 26.08
CA GLY A 89 -16.80 0.23 26.78
C GLY A 89 -16.78 1.47 25.88
N VAL A 90 -17.00 1.30 24.57
CA VAL A 90 -17.07 2.39 23.60
C VAL A 90 -18.54 2.70 23.30
N ASP A 91 -18.96 3.91 23.63
CA ASP A 91 -20.35 4.35 23.46
C ASP A 91 -20.82 4.20 22.01
N GLY A 92 -21.97 3.54 21.82
CA GLY A 92 -22.61 3.35 20.52
C GLY A 92 -21.98 2.27 19.63
N LEU A 93 -20.87 1.64 20.04
CA LEU A 93 -20.18 0.63 19.25
C LEU A 93 -21.07 -0.57 18.91
N SER A 94 -21.96 -0.99 19.81
CA SER A 94 -22.92 -2.07 19.57
C SER A 94 -23.86 -1.81 18.40
N LYS A 95 -24.28 -0.55 18.19
CA LYS A 95 -25.05 -0.16 17.00
C LYS A 95 -24.17 -0.12 15.76
N THR A 96 -22.96 0.42 15.89
CA THR A 96 -21.99 0.52 14.80
C THR A 96 -21.66 -0.85 14.21
N VAL A 97 -21.36 -1.86 15.03
CA VAL A 97 -21.03 -3.21 14.54
C VAL A 97 -22.22 -3.93 13.89
N MET A 98 -23.45 -3.56 14.26
CA MET A 98 -24.68 -4.11 13.67
C MET A 98 -25.19 -3.31 12.45
N SER A 99 -24.59 -2.15 12.17
CA SER A 99 -24.95 -1.33 11.01
C SER A 99 -24.29 -1.86 9.73
N GLY A 100 -24.90 -1.63 8.57
CA GLY A 100 -24.34 -1.87 7.25
C GLY A 100 -24.60 -0.69 6.32
N PHE A 101 -23.83 -0.58 5.25
CA PHE A 101 -23.96 0.53 4.31
C PHE A 101 -25.14 0.34 3.37
N LYS A 102 -25.82 1.45 3.07
CA LYS A 102 -26.73 1.56 1.93
C LYS A 102 -25.97 1.41 0.61
N PRO A 103 -26.50 0.67 -0.37
CA PRO A 103 -25.91 0.58 -1.71
C PRO A 103 -25.62 1.94 -2.35
N GLU A 104 -26.44 2.96 -2.08
CA GLU A 104 -26.31 4.30 -2.65
C GLU A 104 -25.08 5.06 -2.11
N LEU A 105 -24.58 4.69 -0.93
CA LEU A 105 -23.33 5.24 -0.37
C LEU A 105 -22.09 4.53 -0.93
N LEU A 106 -22.29 3.33 -1.49
CA LEU A 106 -21.24 2.49 -2.04
C LEU A 106 -21.41 2.26 -3.56
N PRO A 107 -21.55 3.32 -4.37
CA PRO A 107 -21.95 3.19 -5.77
C PRO A 107 -20.95 2.39 -6.61
N VAL A 108 -19.66 2.39 -6.28
CA VAL A 108 -18.65 1.59 -7.01
C VAL A 108 -18.84 0.11 -6.71
N TYR A 109 -19.03 -0.25 -5.43
CA TYR A 109 -19.21 -1.64 -5.01
C TYR A 109 -20.56 -2.20 -5.45
N ALA A 110 -21.62 -1.38 -5.41
CA ALA A 110 -22.93 -1.72 -5.95
C ALA A 110 -22.88 -1.97 -7.46
N GLU A 111 -22.19 -1.12 -8.23
CA GLU A 111 -22.02 -1.32 -9.68
C GLU A 111 -21.24 -2.60 -9.98
N LEU A 112 -20.13 -2.85 -9.28
CA LEU A 112 -19.35 -4.08 -9.46
C LEU A 112 -20.20 -5.33 -9.18
N ALA A 113 -21.05 -5.31 -8.15
CA ALA A 113 -21.97 -6.40 -7.86
C ALA A 113 -23.01 -6.62 -8.98
N ASN A 114 -23.49 -5.54 -9.60
CA ASN A 114 -24.48 -5.59 -10.68
C ASN A 114 -23.90 -5.99 -12.04
N GLU A 115 -22.67 -5.58 -12.32
CA GLU A 115 -22.03 -5.78 -13.62
C GLU A 115 -21.18 -7.04 -13.69
N PHE A 116 -20.70 -7.53 -12.55
CA PHE A 116 -19.80 -8.68 -12.45
C PHE A 116 -20.30 -9.69 -11.42
N THR A 117 -19.38 -10.32 -10.69
CA THR A 117 -19.69 -11.44 -9.82
C THR A 117 -19.47 -11.09 -8.36
N VAL A 118 -20.45 -11.44 -7.52
CA VAL A 118 -20.31 -11.47 -6.07
C VAL A 118 -20.10 -12.91 -5.63
N MET A 119 -19.08 -13.16 -4.81
CA MET A 119 -18.90 -14.43 -4.10
C MET A 119 -19.42 -14.27 -2.68
N ASP A 120 -20.68 -14.63 -2.46
CA ASP A 120 -21.42 -14.30 -1.23
C ASP A 120 -21.27 -15.34 -0.11
N ARG A 121 -20.37 -16.32 -0.28
CA ARG A 121 -19.96 -17.24 0.79
C ARG A 121 -18.44 -17.41 0.82
N TRP A 122 -17.73 -16.28 0.75
CA TRP A 122 -16.28 -16.21 0.94
C TRP A 122 -15.93 -15.85 2.39
N PHE A 123 -15.21 -16.74 3.08
CA PHE A 123 -14.87 -16.60 4.49
C PHE A 123 -13.42 -16.18 4.70
N ALA A 124 -13.17 -15.44 5.78
CA ALA A 124 -11.81 -15.29 6.30
C ALA A 124 -11.25 -16.68 6.64
N SER A 125 -9.99 -16.94 6.30
CA SER A 125 -9.38 -18.28 6.45
C SER A 125 -9.29 -18.73 7.92
N VAL A 126 -9.18 -17.77 8.84
CA VAL A 126 -9.11 -18.01 10.28
C VAL A 126 -9.85 -16.92 11.07
N PRO A 127 -10.45 -17.25 12.23
CA PRO A 127 -11.07 -16.28 13.13
C PRO A 127 -10.00 -15.52 13.94
N ALA A 128 -9.16 -14.75 13.25
CA ALA A 128 -8.03 -14.00 13.82
C ALA A 128 -7.80 -12.68 13.06
N SER A 129 -6.92 -11.83 13.60
CA SER A 129 -6.58 -10.51 13.05
C SER A 129 -6.05 -10.56 11.60
N THR A 130 -5.85 -9.37 11.02
CA THR A 130 -5.40 -9.08 9.66
C THR A 130 -4.29 -9.99 9.12
N GLN A 131 -3.12 -10.04 9.77
CA GLN A 131 -1.95 -10.71 9.19
C GLN A 131 -2.07 -12.23 9.02
N PRO A 132 -2.55 -12.99 10.02
CA PRO A 132 -2.87 -14.40 9.82
C PRO A 132 -3.66 -14.64 8.54
N ASN A 133 -4.74 -13.90 8.30
CA ASN A 133 -5.57 -14.04 7.10
C ASN A 133 -4.83 -13.65 5.81
N ARG A 134 -4.07 -12.56 5.81
CA ARG A 134 -3.20 -12.18 4.67
C ARG A 134 -2.14 -13.23 4.34
N PHE A 135 -1.66 -14.00 5.32
CA PHE A 135 -0.74 -15.10 5.04
C PHE A 135 -1.41 -16.26 4.31
N TYR A 136 -2.68 -16.57 4.59
CA TYR A 136 -3.42 -17.59 3.86
C TYR A 136 -3.60 -17.24 2.37
N VAL A 137 -3.78 -15.96 2.03
CA VAL A 137 -3.86 -15.47 0.63
C VAL A 137 -2.65 -15.91 -0.20
N HIS A 138 -1.44 -15.89 0.39
CA HIS A 138 -0.20 -16.10 -0.36
C HIS A 138 0.51 -17.41 -0.05
N SER A 139 0.16 -18.09 1.05
CA SER A 139 0.85 -19.30 1.49
C SER A 139 -0.06 -20.42 2.01
N ALA A 140 -1.39 -20.23 2.01
CA ALA A 140 -2.36 -21.19 2.50
C ALA A 140 -2.13 -21.67 3.96
N THR A 141 -1.36 -20.91 4.74
CA THR A 141 -1.13 -21.09 6.18
C THR A 141 -0.63 -19.77 6.79
N SER A 142 -0.88 -19.56 8.07
CA SER A 142 -0.24 -18.51 8.87
C SER A 142 1.00 -19.01 9.62
N HIS A 143 1.46 -20.24 9.36
CA HIS A 143 2.57 -20.90 10.05
C HIS A 143 2.37 -20.93 11.58
N GLY A 144 1.15 -21.20 12.02
CA GLY A 144 0.79 -21.23 13.44
C GLY A 144 0.47 -19.86 14.06
N ALA A 145 0.60 -18.75 13.33
CA ALA A 145 0.24 -17.44 13.85
C ALA A 145 -1.28 -17.25 13.93
N SER A 146 -1.79 -16.96 15.13
CA SER A 146 -3.19 -16.57 15.38
C SER A 146 -3.33 -15.10 15.81
N SER A 147 -2.22 -14.39 15.83
CA SER A 147 -2.07 -12.98 16.20
C SER A 147 -0.67 -12.54 15.79
N ASN A 148 -0.31 -11.33 16.18
CA ASN A 148 1.02 -10.78 15.95
C ASN A 148 2.11 -11.48 16.74
N VAL A 149 2.87 -12.33 16.06
CA VAL A 149 4.09 -12.92 16.62
C VAL A 149 5.28 -12.06 16.22
N ARG A 150 5.63 -11.07 17.06
CA ARG A 150 6.68 -10.05 16.81
C ARG A 150 7.93 -10.68 16.19
N LYS A 151 8.55 -11.65 16.86
CA LYS A 151 9.79 -12.31 16.41
C LYS A 151 9.72 -12.78 14.95
N ASP A 152 8.59 -13.35 14.54
CA ASP A 152 8.42 -13.93 13.22
C ASP A 152 8.19 -12.84 12.15
N LEU A 153 7.51 -11.74 12.51
CA LEU A 153 7.35 -10.56 11.64
C LEU A 153 8.72 -9.95 11.25
N ILE A 154 9.67 -9.87 12.20
CA ILE A 154 11.06 -9.44 11.91
C ILE A 154 11.74 -10.43 10.98
N HIS A 155 11.90 -11.67 11.41
CA HIS A 155 12.77 -12.62 10.69
C HIS A 155 12.20 -13.04 9.34
N GLY A 156 10.90 -12.83 9.16
CA GLY A 156 10.15 -13.21 7.98
C GLY A 156 9.66 -14.65 8.12
N PHE A 157 8.43 -14.84 7.67
CA PHE A 157 7.72 -16.10 7.68
C PHE A 157 8.35 -17.10 6.69
N PRO A 158 8.68 -18.33 7.12
CA PRO A 158 9.52 -19.25 6.35
C PRO A 158 8.74 -20.11 5.34
N GLN A 159 7.41 -20.14 5.40
CA GLN A 159 6.59 -20.97 4.56
C GLN A 159 6.72 -20.62 3.07
N LYS A 160 6.56 -21.64 2.22
CA LYS A 160 6.52 -21.48 0.77
C LYS A 160 5.30 -20.66 0.37
N THR A 161 5.47 -19.80 -0.62
CA THR A 161 4.39 -18.95 -1.14
C THR A 161 3.95 -19.37 -2.53
N ILE A 162 2.81 -18.85 -2.99
CA ILE A 162 2.37 -18.97 -4.37
C ILE A 162 3.37 -18.32 -5.34
N PHE A 163 4.05 -17.24 -4.92
CA PHE A 163 5.10 -16.59 -5.71
C PHE A 163 6.28 -17.53 -5.98
N ASP A 164 6.68 -18.31 -4.98
CA ASP A 164 7.72 -19.34 -5.15
C ASP A 164 7.27 -20.40 -6.16
N SER A 165 6.00 -20.83 -6.10
CA SER A 165 5.46 -21.80 -7.06
C SER A 165 5.38 -21.24 -8.48
N LEU A 166 5.05 -19.96 -8.66
CA LEU A 166 5.05 -19.30 -9.97
C LEU A 166 6.47 -19.23 -10.54
N ASP A 167 7.44 -18.78 -9.75
CA ASP A 167 8.84 -18.65 -10.15
C ASP A 167 9.45 -20.02 -10.53
N GLU A 168 9.18 -21.07 -9.75
CA GLU A 168 9.61 -22.45 -10.06
C GLU A 168 9.01 -22.99 -11.38
N ASN A 169 7.89 -22.45 -11.83
CA ASN A 169 7.22 -22.82 -13.09
C ASN A 169 7.48 -21.81 -14.22
N GLY A 170 8.42 -20.88 -14.04
CA GLY A 170 8.78 -19.89 -15.06
C GLY A 170 7.71 -18.83 -15.32
N LEU A 171 6.76 -18.65 -14.40
CA LEU A 171 5.69 -17.65 -14.49
C LEU A 171 6.08 -16.37 -13.77
N SER A 172 5.65 -15.25 -14.35
CA SER A 172 5.96 -13.93 -13.81
C SER A 172 4.93 -13.48 -12.77
N PHE A 173 5.38 -12.74 -11.77
CA PHE A 173 4.52 -12.02 -10.84
C PHE A 173 5.00 -10.60 -10.62
N GLY A 174 4.11 -9.73 -10.13
CA GLY A 174 4.42 -8.35 -9.78
C GLY A 174 3.59 -7.86 -8.59
N ILE A 175 4.24 -7.13 -7.70
CA ILE A 175 3.65 -6.55 -6.50
C ILE A 175 3.69 -5.03 -6.66
N TYR A 176 2.51 -4.41 -6.77
CA TYR A 176 2.34 -2.97 -6.92
C TYR A 176 1.84 -2.40 -5.60
N TYR A 177 2.67 -1.60 -4.93
CA TYR A 177 2.39 -1.12 -3.59
C TYR A 177 2.45 0.41 -3.53
N GLN A 178 1.76 1.01 -2.55
CA GLN A 178 1.71 2.46 -2.39
C GLN A 178 2.61 2.98 -1.25
N ASN A 179 2.64 2.33 -0.08
CA ASN A 179 3.56 2.70 1.01
C ASN A 179 4.58 1.60 1.30
N ILE A 180 4.12 0.44 1.77
CA ILE A 180 4.95 -0.71 2.14
C ILE A 180 4.28 -2.01 1.69
N PRO A 181 4.98 -2.90 0.98
CA PRO A 181 4.41 -4.18 0.58
C PRO A 181 4.46 -5.18 1.73
N ALA A 182 3.30 -5.48 2.34
CA ALA A 182 3.11 -6.47 3.39
C ALA A 182 3.54 -7.88 2.94
N THR A 183 3.51 -8.17 1.64
CA THR A 183 4.11 -9.39 1.07
C THR A 183 5.59 -9.59 1.47
N LEU A 184 6.35 -8.53 1.81
CA LEU A 184 7.70 -8.67 2.36
C LEU A 184 7.75 -9.28 3.78
N PHE A 185 6.63 -9.61 4.43
CA PHE A 185 6.66 -10.48 5.62
C PHE A 185 7.13 -11.90 5.28
N PHE A 186 7.02 -12.35 4.03
CA PHE A 186 7.56 -13.65 3.62
C PHE A 186 9.07 -13.56 3.41
N LYS A 187 9.80 -14.47 4.05
CA LYS A 187 11.26 -14.53 3.92
C LYS A 187 11.71 -14.80 2.49
N SER A 188 10.96 -15.58 1.72
CA SER A 188 11.30 -15.89 0.33
C SER A 188 11.22 -14.67 -0.60
N LEU A 189 10.32 -13.73 -0.32
CA LEU A 189 10.17 -12.50 -1.08
C LEU A 189 11.25 -11.44 -0.79
N ARG A 190 12.06 -11.65 0.26
CA ARG A 190 13.25 -10.84 0.56
C ARG A 190 14.52 -11.32 -0.15
N LYS A 191 14.43 -12.35 -0.99
CA LYS A 191 15.56 -12.83 -1.81
C LYS A 191 15.86 -11.84 -2.92
N LEU A 192 17.14 -11.75 -3.27
CA LEU A 192 17.65 -10.80 -4.24
C LEU A 192 16.98 -10.94 -5.63
N LYS A 193 16.70 -12.17 -6.08
CA LYS A 193 15.99 -12.46 -7.34
C LYS A 193 14.60 -11.82 -7.45
N HIS A 194 13.94 -11.53 -6.33
CA HIS A 194 12.59 -10.97 -6.30
C HIS A 194 12.57 -9.44 -6.21
N ILE A 195 13.71 -8.77 -6.03
CA ILE A 195 13.76 -7.30 -5.83
C ILE A 195 13.18 -6.51 -7.01
N THR A 196 13.28 -7.05 -8.22
CA THR A 196 12.72 -6.42 -9.43
C THR A 196 11.22 -6.62 -9.59
N LYS A 197 10.57 -7.43 -8.74
CA LYS A 197 9.13 -7.73 -8.78
C LYS A 197 8.28 -6.75 -7.98
N PHE A 198 8.92 -5.82 -7.26
CA PHE A 198 8.27 -4.78 -6.47
C PHE A 198 8.24 -3.46 -7.25
N HIS A 199 7.05 -2.90 -7.37
CA HIS A 199 6.77 -1.74 -8.21
C HIS A 199 5.98 -0.68 -7.44
N ASP A 200 6.37 0.58 -7.61
CA ASP A 200 5.55 1.71 -7.17
C ASP A 200 4.23 1.71 -7.95
N TYR A 201 3.11 1.67 -7.22
CA TYR A 201 1.78 1.61 -7.81
C TYR A 201 1.52 2.83 -8.72
N LYS A 202 1.79 4.05 -8.22
CA LYS A 202 1.41 5.31 -8.88
C LYS A 202 1.96 5.43 -10.30
N LEU A 203 3.22 5.05 -10.50
CA LEU A 203 3.89 5.18 -11.80
C LEU A 203 3.86 3.90 -12.63
N LYS A 204 4.15 2.74 -12.01
CA LYS A 204 4.41 1.51 -12.77
C LYS A 204 3.15 0.73 -13.09
N PHE A 205 2.13 0.73 -12.22
CA PHE A 205 0.92 -0.05 -12.47
C PHE A 205 0.20 0.43 -13.73
N LYS A 206 -0.13 1.73 -13.81
CA LYS A 206 -0.80 2.33 -14.97
C LYS A 206 0.04 2.19 -16.25
N LEU A 207 1.36 2.32 -16.15
CA LEU A 207 2.27 2.15 -17.28
C LEU A 207 2.26 0.71 -17.81
N HIS A 208 2.46 -0.27 -16.92
CA HIS A 208 2.48 -1.69 -17.31
C HIS A 208 1.12 -2.13 -17.84
N ALA A 209 0.01 -1.70 -17.22
CA ALA A 209 -1.34 -1.96 -17.72
C ALA A 209 -1.55 -1.39 -19.13
N LYS A 210 -1.21 -0.11 -19.35
CA LYS A 210 -1.34 0.55 -20.65
C LYS A 210 -0.48 -0.12 -21.74
N MET A 211 0.69 -0.61 -21.40
CA MET A 211 1.61 -1.26 -22.33
C MET A 211 1.29 -2.74 -22.57
N GLY A 212 0.32 -3.33 -21.87
CA GLY A 212 0.06 -4.77 -21.93
C GLY A 212 1.22 -5.60 -21.36
N GLN A 213 1.84 -5.12 -20.29
CA GLN A 213 3.01 -5.72 -19.64
C GLN A 213 2.75 -6.16 -18.20
N LEU A 214 1.48 -6.31 -17.80
CA LEU A 214 1.18 -6.87 -16.50
C LEU A 214 1.55 -8.38 -16.48
N PRO A 215 2.21 -8.86 -15.40
CA PRO A 215 2.64 -10.25 -15.29
C PRO A 215 1.47 -11.22 -15.06
N ASN A 216 1.75 -12.53 -15.08
CA ASN A 216 0.74 -13.57 -14.92
C ASN A 216 -0.04 -13.46 -13.59
N TYR A 217 0.64 -13.06 -12.52
CA TYR A 217 0.03 -12.86 -11.20
C TYR A 217 0.38 -11.49 -10.63
N VAL A 218 -0.64 -10.68 -10.35
CA VAL A 218 -0.48 -9.31 -9.87
C VAL A 218 -1.09 -9.17 -8.49
N VAL A 219 -0.35 -8.58 -7.56
CA VAL A 219 -0.87 -8.15 -6.26
C VAL A 219 -0.81 -6.63 -6.20
N ILE A 220 -1.93 -6.02 -5.80
CA ILE A 220 -2.05 -4.58 -5.60
C ILE A 220 -2.27 -4.34 -4.11
N GLU A 221 -1.38 -3.57 -3.50
CA GLU A 221 -1.44 -3.22 -2.07
C GLU A 221 -1.87 -1.76 -1.86
N GLN A 222 -2.70 -1.55 -0.84
CA GLN A 222 -3.34 -0.29 -0.51
C GLN A 222 -2.36 0.70 0.16
N ARG A 223 -2.85 1.91 0.45
CA ARG A 223 -2.25 2.82 1.43
C ARG A 223 -2.84 2.54 2.79
N TYR A 224 -1.95 2.20 3.73
CA TYR A 224 -2.31 1.81 5.10
C TYR A 224 -2.16 2.96 6.10
N TYR A 225 -1.57 4.10 5.71
CA TYR A 225 -1.34 5.25 6.60
C TYR A 225 -2.22 6.43 6.17
N ASP A 226 -3.07 6.92 7.08
CA ASP A 226 -4.00 8.02 6.83
C ASP A 226 -3.29 9.39 6.91
N VAL A 227 -2.67 9.78 5.79
CA VAL A 227 -1.91 11.04 5.67
C VAL A 227 -2.62 12.09 4.81
N ASP A 228 -2.46 13.38 5.13
CA ASP A 228 -3.17 14.52 4.54
C ASP A 228 -3.11 14.54 3.01
N LEU A 229 -1.91 14.35 2.46
CA LEU A 229 -1.68 14.43 1.02
C LEU A 229 -2.13 13.15 0.29
N PHE A 230 -2.01 12.00 0.95
CA PHE A 230 -2.25 10.68 0.38
C PHE A 230 -2.98 9.78 1.37
N PRO A 231 -4.28 10.03 1.61
CA PRO A 231 -5.00 9.38 2.70
C PRO A 231 -5.15 7.87 2.47
N ALA A 232 -5.37 7.11 3.54
CA ALA A 232 -5.50 5.65 3.45
C ALA A 232 -6.73 5.26 2.59
N ASN A 233 -6.63 4.12 1.92
CA ASN A 233 -7.64 3.67 0.94
C ASN A 233 -7.89 2.16 0.98
N ASP A 234 -7.75 1.57 2.17
CA ASP A 234 -7.88 0.14 2.45
C ASP A 234 -9.23 -0.28 3.03
N ASP A 235 -10.11 0.67 3.35
CA ASP A 235 -11.40 0.52 4.05
C ASP A 235 -11.31 0.19 5.55
N HIS A 236 -10.12 0.14 6.17
CA HIS A 236 -9.97 -0.11 7.62
C HIS A 236 -10.62 1.02 8.46
N PRO A 237 -11.26 0.82 9.63
CA PRO A 237 -11.60 1.91 10.55
C PRO A 237 -10.36 2.61 11.13
N SER A 238 -10.15 3.91 11.07
CA SER A 238 -11.08 4.98 10.73
C SER A 238 -10.73 5.66 9.40
N HIS A 239 -10.45 4.85 8.38
CA HIS A 239 -10.26 5.28 7.00
C HIS A 239 -11.61 5.37 6.29
N ASP A 240 -11.71 6.34 5.37
CA ASP A 240 -12.96 6.62 4.66
C ASP A 240 -13.18 5.60 3.54
N VAL A 241 -14.29 4.85 3.62
CA VAL A 241 -14.69 3.86 2.60
C VAL A 241 -14.90 4.50 1.22
N ALA A 242 -15.19 5.82 1.14
CA ALA A 242 -15.19 6.54 -0.14
C ALA A 242 -13.82 6.53 -0.83
N LEU A 243 -12.71 6.52 -0.08
CA LEU A 243 -11.36 6.45 -0.65
C LEU A 243 -11.02 5.05 -1.15
N GLY A 244 -11.44 3.99 -0.45
CA GLY A 244 -11.31 2.62 -0.94
C GLY A 244 -12.12 2.39 -2.21
N GLN A 245 -13.34 2.91 -2.30
CA GLN A 245 -14.12 2.88 -3.53
C GLN A 245 -13.42 3.58 -4.70
N ARG A 246 -12.85 4.78 -4.46
CA ARG A 246 -12.07 5.51 -5.49
C ARG A 246 -10.84 4.73 -5.93
N PHE A 247 -10.18 4.05 -5.00
CA PHE A 247 -9.03 3.21 -5.30
C PHE A 247 -9.42 1.99 -6.14
N VAL A 248 -10.46 1.26 -5.74
CA VAL A 248 -11.00 0.12 -6.51
C VAL A 248 -11.44 0.56 -7.91
N LYS A 249 -12.13 1.70 -8.03
CA LYS A 249 -12.48 2.29 -9.33
C LYS A 249 -11.26 2.58 -10.19
N GLU A 250 -10.21 3.19 -9.63
CA GLU A 250 -8.98 3.47 -10.37
C GLU A 250 -8.31 2.19 -10.87
N VAL A 251 -8.23 1.16 -10.02
CA VAL A 251 -7.68 -0.16 -10.39
C VAL A 251 -8.50 -0.78 -11.52
N TYR A 252 -9.83 -0.85 -11.36
CA TYR A 252 -10.73 -1.40 -12.36
C TYR A 252 -10.58 -0.68 -13.71
N GLU A 253 -10.70 0.65 -13.74
CA GLU A 253 -10.65 1.42 -14.99
C GLU A 253 -9.27 1.35 -15.66
N THR A 254 -8.19 1.23 -14.86
CA THR A 254 -6.84 1.00 -15.39
C THR A 254 -6.72 -0.35 -16.09
N LEU A 255 -7.29 -1.41 -15.51
CA LEU A 255 -7.28 -2.74 -16.11
C LEU A 255 -8.25 -2.84 -17.30
N ARG A 256 -9.44 -2.24 -17.19
CA ARG A 256 -10.46 -2.21 -18.24
C ARG A 256 -9.98 -1.52 -19.51
N ALA A 257 -9.11 -0.52 -19.37
CA ALA A 257 -8.46 0.18 -20.49
C ALA A 257 -7.19 -0.52 -21.01
N SER A 258 -6.75 -1.62 -20.38
CA SER A 258 -5.57 -2.36 -20.82
C SER A 258 -5.87 -3.18 -22.09
N PRO A 259 -4.93 -3.31 -23.03
CA PRO A 259 -5.05 -4.27 -24.12
C PRO A 259 -5.12 -5.73 -23.63
N GLN A 260 -4.77 -6.01 -22.37
CA GLN A 260 -4.87 -7.34 -21.76
C GLN A 260 -6.23 -7.59 -21.07
N TRP A 261 -7.21 -6.69 -21.15
CA TRP A 261 -8.50 -6.82 -20.43
C TRP A 261 -9.19 -8.18 -20.64
N GLU A 262 -9.19 -8.66 -21.88
CA GLU A 262 -9.78 -9.95 -22.25
C GLU A 262 -8.99 -11.16 -21.73
N GLU A 263 -7.81 -10.96 -21.15
CA GLU A 263 -6.96 -12.00 -20.57
C GLU A 263 -6.89 -11.89 -19.03
N MET A 264 -7.78 -11.11 -18.42
CA MET A 264 -7.71 -10.76 -17.00
C MET A 264 -8.88 -11.28 -16.17
N ALA A 265 -8.56 -11.60 -14.92
CA ALA A 265 -9.52 -11.68 -13.83
C ALA A 265 -8.98 -10.83 -12.66
N LEU A 266 -9.83 -9.96 -12.12
CA LEU A 266 -9.56 -9.18 -10.92
C LEU A 266 -10.40 -9.74 -9.78
N LEU A 267 -9.73 -10.17 -8.71
CA LEU A 267 -10.36 -10.55 -7.44
C LEU A 267 -10.15 -9.43 -6.43
N ILE A 268 -11.24 -8.94 -5.83
CA ILE A 268 -11.20 -7.97 -4.73
C ILE A 268 -11.78 -8.66 -3.51
N THR A 269 -11.01 -8.77 -2.44
CA THR A 269 -11.44 -9.37 -1.16
C THR A 269 -10.95 -8.54 0.02
N TYR A 270 -11.54 -8.80 1.18
CA TYR A 270 -11.07 -8.32 2.48
C TYR A 270 -10.27 -9.41 3.19
N ASP A 271 -9.47 -9.04 4.17
CA ASP A 271 -8.70 -9.97 5.00
C ASP A 271 -9.53 -10.58 6.14
N GLU A 272 -10.29 -9.77 6.87
CA GLU A 272 -11.23 -10.23 7.88
C GLU A 272 -12.37 -9.21 8.09
N HIS A 273 -13.30 -9.50 9.01
CA HIS A 273 -14.57 -8.79 9.12
C HIS A 273 -14.54 -7.54 9.99
N GLY A 274 -13.44 -7.25 10.68
CA GLY A 274 -13.23 -6.04 11.47
C GLY A 274 -14.11 -5.92 12.70
N GLY A 275 -14.67 -7.03 13.18
CA GLY A 275 -15.67 -7.06 14.25
C GLY A 275 -17.08 -6.62 13.85
N PHE A 276 -17.33 -6.33 12.57
CA PHE A 276 -18.67 -6.04 12.07
C PHE A 276 -19.50 -7.31 11.90
N TYR A 277 -20.80 -7.20 12.19
CA TYR A 277 -21.73 -8.32 12.15
C TYR A 277 -21.82 -8.95 10.77
N ASP A 278 -21.93 -10.28 10.74
CA ASP A 278 -22.40 -11.04 9.59
C ASP A 278 -23.36 -12.13 10.08
N HIS A 279 -24.46 -12.30 9.36
CA HIS A 279 -25.51 -13.24 9.73
C HIS A 279 -25.19 -14.69 9.35
N VAL A 280 -24.27 -14.93 8.42
CA VAL A 280 -23.97 -16.27 7.93
C VAL A 280 -23.08 -17.03 8.92
N PRO A 281 -23.52 -18.20 9.41
CA PRO A 281 -22.68 -19.05 10.25
C PRO A 281 -21.36 -19.42 9.57
N THR A 282 -20.25 -19.22 10.29
CA THR A 282 -18.93 -19.64 9.81
C THR A 282 -18.77 -21.18 9.85
N PRO A 283 -18.07 -21.79 8.87
CA PRO A 283 -17.71 -23.20 8.90
C PRO A 283 -16.80 -23.59 10.09
N VAL A 284 -17.33 -24.43 10.98
CA VAL A 284 -16.63 -24.92 12.19
C VAL A 284 -16.24 -26.40 12.15
N ALA A 285 -16.51 -27.08 11.04
CA ALA A 285 -16.24 -28.51 10.87
C ALA A 285 -15.77 -28.82 9.44
N GLY A 286 -14.97 -29.88 9.29
CA GLY A 286 -14.49 -30.33 7.98
C GLY A 286 -13.43 -29.43 7.34
N VAL A 287 -12.90 -28.48 8.09
CA VAL A 287 -11.86 -27.51 7.71
C VAL A 287 -10.50 -28.09 8.14
N PRO A 288 -9.59 -28.48 7.22
CA PRO A 288 -8.38 -29.21 7.60
C PRO A 288 -7.30 -28.30 8.18
N ASN A 289 -6.61 -28.67 9.26
CA ASN A 289 -5.40 -27.93 9.65
C ASN A 289 -4.40 -27.91 8.47
N PRO A 290 -3.86 -26.75 8.07
CA PRO A 290 -3.05 -26.62 6.86
C PRO A 290 -1.75 -27.45 6.89
N ASP A 291 -1.02 -27.40 8.00
CA ASP A 291 0.38 -27.85 8.09
C ASP A 291 0.70 -28.68 9.35
N GLY A 292 -0.31 -28.96 10.18
CA GLY A 292 -0.20 -29.68 11.44
C GLY A 292 0.25 -28.81 12.62
N ILE A 293 0.47 -27.50 12.42
CA ILE A 293 0.90 -26.59 13.48
C ILE A 293 -0.31 -26.15 14.31
N ILE A 294 -0.16 -26.12 15.63
CA ILE A 294 -1.14 -25.61 16.58
C ILE A 294 -0.69 -24.20 17.01
N GLY A 295 -1.66 -23.29 17.16
CA GLY A 295 -1.40 -21.93 17.59
C GLY A 295 -0.84 -21.85 19.01
N PRO A 296 -0.29 -20.69 19.39
CA PRO A 296 0.28 -20.50 20.72
C PRO A 296 -0.78 -20.47 21.83
N ASP A 297 -0.29 -20.49 23.07
CA ASP A 297 -1.05 -20.13 24.27
C ASP A 297 -1.70 -18.73 24.11
N PRO A 298 -2.90 -18.48 24.70
CA PRO A 298 -3.70 -19.38 25.53
C PRO A 298 -4.71 -20.25 24.76
N TYR A 299 -4.85 -20.04 23.46
CA TYR A 299 -5.97 -20.62 22.70
C TYR A 299 -5.66 -21.98 22.11
N TYR A 300 -4.38 -22.30 21.87
CA TYR A 300 -3.96 -23.55 21.21
C TYR A 300 -4.81 -23.84 19.97
N PHE A 301 -5.05 -22.79 19.17
CA PHE A 301 -6.00 -22.85 18.08
C PHE A 301 -5.51 -23.84 17.02
N LYS A 302 -6.36 -24.80 16.66
CA LYS A 302 -6.00 -25.91 15.77
C LYS A 302 -6.09 -25.57 14.29
N PHE A 303 -6.52 -24.35 13.93
CA PHE A 303 -6.72 -23.97 12.53
C PHE A 303 -7.67 -24.94 11.80
N ASP A 304 -8.73 -25.38 12.47
CA ASP A 304 -9.72 -26.35 11.99
C ASP A 304 -11.14 -25.78 11.88
N ARG A 305 -11.23 -24.45 11.77
CA ARG A 305 -12.44 -23.66 11.46
C ARG A 305 -12.06 -22.36 10.76
N LEU A 306 -13.02 -21.77 10.07
CA LEU A 306 -12.86 -20.49 9.37
C LEU A 306 -13.25 -19.29 10.26
N GLY A 307 -13.00 -18.10 9.74
CA GLY A 307 -13.47 -16.83 10.27
C GLY A 307 -14.81 -16.40 9.65
N VAL A 308 -15.19 -15.16 9.91
CA VAL A 308 -16.46 -14.59 9.43
C VAL A 308 -16.38 -14.31 7.93
N ARG A 309 -17.54 -14.26 7.27
CA ARG A 309 -17.67 -13.95 5.85
C ARG A 309 -17.21 -12.52 5.54
N VAL A 310 -16.53 -12.37 4.40
CA VAL A 310 -15.97 -11.09 3.92
C VAL A 310 -16.44 -10.76 2.50
N PRO A 311 -16.55 -9.48 2.11
CA PRO A 311 -16.93 -9.10 0.76
C PRO A 311 -15.92 -9.64 -0.26
N THR A 312 -16.40 -10.25 -1.33
CA THR A 312 -15.54 -10.71 -2.43
C THR A 312 -16.20 -10.49 -3.79
N PHE A 313 -15.48 -9.81 -4.68
CA PHE A 313 -15.85 -9.59 -6.07
C PHE A 313 -14.92 -10.36 -6.99
N LEU A 314 -15.49 -10.99 -8.01
CA LEU A 314 -14.75 -11.60 -9.12
C LEU A 314 -15.15 -10.91 -10.43
N ILE A 315 -14.19 -10.17 -11.00
CA ILE A 315 -14.39 -9.29 -12.15
C ILE A 315 -13.61 -9.86 -13.33
N SER A 316 -14.31 -10.25 -14.38
CA SER A 316 -13.70 -10.72 -15.63
C SER A 316 -14.72 -10.62 -16.76
N PRO A 317 -14.32 -10.31 -18.00
CA PRO A 317 -15.22 -10.35 -19.14
C PRO A 317 -15.68 -11.78 -19.48
N TRP A 318 -15.10 -12.81 -18.87
CA TRP A 318 -15.46 -14.22 -19.08
C TRP A 318 -16.61 -14.71 -18.19
N ILE A 319 -17.15 -13.86 -17.32
CA ILE A 319 -18.25 -14.23 -16.43
C ILE A 319 -19.50 -13.40 -16.74
N GLU A 320 -20.64 -14.07 -16.75
CA GLU A 320 -21.94 -13.43 -16.99
C GLU A 320 -22.20 -12.26 -16.04
N LYS A 321 -22.90 -11.26 -16.58
CA LYS A 321 -23.30 -10.06 -15.85
C LYS A 321 -24.12 -10.41 -14.61
N GLY A 322 -23.79 -9.79 -13.48
CA GLY A 322 -24.56 -9.89 -12.24
C GLY A 322 -24.59 -11.30 -11.66
N THR A 323 -23.55 -12.11 -11.87
CA THR A 323 -23.48 -13.48 -11.33
C THR A 323 -23.34 -13.46 -9.80
N VAL A 324 -23.96 -14.42 -9.11
CA VAL A 324 -23.67 -14.71 -7.70
C VAL A 324 -23.13 -16.13 -7.58
N ILE A 325 -21.97 -16.26 -6.96
CA ILE A 325 -21.36 -17.56 -6.65
C ILE A 325 -21.51 -17.79 -5.15
N HIS A 326 -22.31 -18.80 -4.80
CA HIS A 326 -22.55 -19.20 -3.42
C HIS A 326 -21.45 -20.14 -2.90
N GLU A 327 -21.67 -21.45 -2.95
CA GLU A 327 -20.76 -22.48 -2.43
C GLU A 327 -19.85 -23.05 -3.53
N PRO A 328 -18.63 -23.50 -3.21
CA PRO A 328 -17.80 -24.20 -4.17
C PRO A 328 -18.31 -25.62 -4.43
N SER A 329 -17.94 -26.19 -5.57
CA SER A 329 -18.32 -27.56 -5.94
C SER A 329 -17.35 -28.66 -5.48
N GLY A 330 -16.33 -28.31 -4.69
CA GLY A 330 -15.29 -29.26 -4.26
C GLY A 330 -13.96 -28.56 -4.01
N PRO A 331 -12.86 -29.30 -3.76
CA PRO A 331 -12.66 -30.73 -4.02
C PRO A 331 -13.32 -31.71 -3.04
N THR A 332 -13.85 -31.25 -1.91
CA THR A 332 -14.58 -32.08 -0.94
C THR A 332 -15.97 -31.48 -0.66
N PRO A 333 -16.93 -32.25 -0.11
CA PRO A 333 -18.24 -31.70 0.26
C PRO A 333 -18.18 -30.60 1.33
N SER A 334 -17.11 -30.55 2.13
CA SER A 334 -16.90 -29.50 3.13
C SER A 334 -16.09 -28.31 2.60
N SER A 335 -15.64 -28.33 1.35
CA SER A 335 -14.86 -27.25 0.77
C SER A 335 -15.62 -25.93 0.83
N GLN A 336 -14.91 -24.83 1.06
CA GLN A 336 -15.45 -23.49 1.18
C GLN A 336 -14.62 -22.52 0.35
N TYR A 337 -15.19 -21.38 -0.04
CA TYR A 337 -14.40 -20.27 -0.53
C TYR A 337 -13.81 -19.51 0.67
N GLU A 338 -12.49 -19.52 0.77
CA GLU A 338 -11.70 -18.73 1.73
C GLU A 338 -10.36 -18.29 1.10
N HIS A 339 -9.50 -17.53 1.77
CA HIS A 339 -8.32 -16.94 1.11
C HIS A 339 -7.39 -17.93 0.40
N SER A 340 -7.30 -19.19 0.87
CA SER A 340 -6.50 -20.23 0.20
C SER A 340 -7.13 -20.76 -1.09
N SER A 341 -8.37 -20.37 -1.40
CA SER A 341 -8.98 -20.52 -2.72
C SER A 341 -8.19 -19.78 -3.80
N ILE A 342 -7.46 -18.72 -3.43
CA ILE A 342 -6.62 -17.95 -4.34
C ILE A 342 -5.42 -18.80 -4.82
N PRO A 343 -4.50 -19.28 -3.95
CA PRO A 343 -3.40 -20.14 -4.38
C PRO A 343 -3.90 -21.46 -4.99
N ALA A 344 -5.01 -22.02 -4.51
CA ALA A 344 -5.63 -23.20 -5.11
C ALA A 344 -6.09 -22.95 -6.56
N THR A 345 -6.73 -21.80 -6.81
CA THR A 345 -7.18 -21.39 -8.15
C THR A 345 -5.99 -21.07 -9.05
N VAL A 346 -4.98 -20.33 -8.57
CA VAL A 346 -3.75 -20.03 -9.33
C VAL A 346 -3.04 -21.32 -9.74
N LYS A 347 -2.95 -22.30 -8.83
CA LYS A 347 -2.37 -23.61 -9.13
C LYS A 347 -3.08 -24.30 -10.29
N LYS A 348 -4.43 -24.33 -10.28
CA LYS A 348 -5.21 -24.98 -11.32
C LYS A 348 -5.20 -24.19 -12.63
N LEU A 349 -5.40 -22.87 -12.56
CA LEU A 349 -5.46 -21.98 -13.71
C LEU A 349 -4.18 -22.04 -14.55
N PHE A 350 -3.01 -22.07 -13.90
CA PHE A 350 -1.72 -22.16 -14.58
C PHE A 350 -1.15 -23.56 -14.67
N ASN A 351 -1.90 -24.58 -14.24
CA ASN A 351 -1.44 -25.98 -14.21
C ASN A 351 -0.04 -26.14 -13.58
N LEU A 352 0.17 -25.55 -12.40
CA LEU A 352 1.47 -25.55 -11.74
C LEU A 352 1.88 -26.98 -11.35
N GLN A 353 3.13 -27.33 -11.65
CA GLN A 353 3.67 -28.67 -11.42
C GLN A 353 3.99 -28.95 -9.95
N SER A 354 4.16 -27.90 -9.13
CA SER A 354 4.34 -28.03 -7.69
C SER A 354 3.10 -28.61 -7.03
N ASN A 355 3.25 -29.31 -5.89
CA ASN A 355 2.08 -29.68 -5.07
C ASN A 355 1.34 -28.42 -4.58
N PHE A 356 0.10 -28.61 -4.09
CA PHE A 356 -0.56 -27.60 -3.26
C PHE A 356 0.38 -27.18 -2.10
N LEU A 357 0.28 -25.93 -1.68
CA LEU A 357 1.16 -25.36 -0.66
C LEU A 357 0.95 -26.06 0.69
N THR A 358 -0.29 -26.37 1.03
CA THR A 358 -0.69 -27.01 2.28
C THR A 358 -1.89 -27.95 2.08
N LYS A 359 -2.45 -28.49 3.17
CA LYS A 359 -3.73 -29.20 3.12
C LYS A 359 -4.92 -28.26 2.93
N ARG A 360 -4.75 -26.96 3.23
CA ARG A 360 -5.82 -25.96 3.17
C ARG A 360 -6.16 -25.59 1.73
N ASP A 361 -5.18 -25.23 0.90
CA ASP A 361 -5.43 -24.94 -0.52
C ASP A 361 -5.75 -26.21 -1.33
N ALA A 362 -5.28 -27.38 -0.89
CA ALA A 362 -5.73 -28.66 -1.45
C ALA A 362 -7.22 -28.96 -1.15
N TRP A 363 -7.80 -28.34 -0.12
CA TRP A 363 -9.19 -28.48 0.28
C TRP A 363 -10.08 -27.32 -0.15
N ALA A 364 -9.53 -26.12 -0.32
CA ALA A 364 -10.27 -24.91 -0.64
C ALA A 364 -11.04 -25.02 -1.96
N GLY A 365 -12.17 -24.34 -2.04
CA GLY A 365 -12.91 -24.15 -3.28
C GLY A 365 -12.06 -23.44 -4.32
N THR A 366 -12.22 -23.78 -5.60
CA THR A 366 -11.57 -23.05 -6.69
C THR A 366 -12.60 -22.44 -7.64
N PHE A 367 -12.21 -21.39 -8.35
CA PHE A 367 -13.12 -20.60 -9.19
C PHE A 367 -12.61 -20.41 -10.64
N GLU A 368 -11.55 -21.12 -11.04
CA GLU A 368 -11.05 -21.13 -12.42
C GLU A 368 -12.10 -21.58 -13.44
N LYS A 369 -12.99 -22.50 -13.03
CA LYS A 369 -14.03 -23.05 -13.92
C LYS A 369 -14.95 -21.97 -14.50
N TYR A 370 -15.15 -20.86 -13.78
CA TYR A 370 -16.07 -19.80 -14.22
C TYR A 370 -15.52 -19.02 -15.42
N PHE A 371 -14.21 -19.03 -15.65
CA PHE A 371 -13.59 -18.38 -16.81
C PHE A 371 -13.77 -19.18 -18.11
N TYR A 372 -14.25 -20.42 -18.03
CA TYR A 372 -14.45 -21.31 -19.18
C TYR A 372 -15.93 -21.55 -19.51
N LEU A 373 -16.85 -20.78 -18.91
CA LEU A 373 -18.28 -20.92 -19.16
C LEU A 373 -18.73 -20.23 -20.45
N ARG A 374 -17.90 -19.33 -20.99
CA ARG A 374 -18.16 -18.58 -22.21
C ARG A 374 -17.13 -18.92 -23.28
N ASP A 375 -17.58 -18.91 -24.53
CA ASP A 375 -16.70 -19.08 -25.69
C ASP A 375 -16.04 -17.75 -26.12
N THR A 376 -16.65 -16.61 -25.77
CA THR A 376 -16.12 -15.27 -26.06
C THR A 376 -16.24 -14.35 -24.83
N PRO A 377 -15.28 -13.41 -24.64
CA PRO A 377 -15.40 -12.40 -23.61
C PRO A 377 -16.65 -11.53 -23.87
N ARG A 378 -17.18 -10.94 -22.81
CA ARG A 378 -18.25 -9.95 -22.88
C ARG A 378 -17.74 -8.65 -23.50
N ASP A 379 -18.53 -8.08 -24.39
CA ASP A 379 -18.32 -6.77 -25.02
C ASP A 379 -19.07 -5.64 -24.30
N ASP A 380 -19.89 -5.96 -23.30
CA ASP A 380 -20.74 -5.03 -22.55
C ASP A 380 -20.16 -4.59 -21.19
N CYS A 381 -18.92 -4.98 -20.85
CA CYS A 381 -18.30 -4.59 -19.59
C CYS A 381 -18.09 -3.07 -19.51
N PRO A 382 -18.53 -2.39 -18.43
CA PRO A 382 -18.53 -0.93 -18.35
C PRO A 382 -17.12 -0.37 -18.43
N GLU A 383 -16.89 0.64 -19.27
CA GLU A 383 -15.57 1.29 -19.37
C GLU A 383 -15.24 2.14 -18.13
N LYS A 384 -16.26 2.66 -17.46
CA LYS A 384 -16.15 3.50 -16.26
C LYS A 384 -17.15 3.08 -15.21
N LEU A 385 -16.76 3.16 -13.96
CA LEU A 385 -17.65 2.95 -12.81
C LEU A 385 -18.25 4.28 -12.34
N PRO A 386 -19.33 4.27 -11.54
CA PRO A 386 -19.90 5.48 -10.95
C PRO A 386 -18.90 6.33 -10.16
N GLU A 387 -19.12 7.65 -10.15
CA GLU A 387 -18.29 8.57 -9.38
C GLU A 387 -18.62 8.54 -7.89
N VAL A 388 -17.59 8.51 -7.05
CA VAL A 388 -17.71 8.59 -5.58
C VAL A 388 -17.72 10.06 -5.16
N ARG A 389 -18.90 10.66 -5.20
CA ARG A 389 -19.10 12.11 -4.99
C ARG A 389 -19.05 12.53 -3.53
N THR A 390 -19.38 11.62 -2.61
CA THR A 390 -19.51 11.91 -1.18
C THR A 390 -18.33 11.33 -0.43
N THR A 391 -17.60 12.21 0.26
CA THR A 391 -16.68 11.82 1.33
C THR A 391 -17.53 11.42 2.54
N LEU A 392 -17.29 10.25 3.13
CA LEU A 392 -18.07 9.79 4.28
C LEU A 392 -17.44 10.28 5.59
N ARG A 393 -16.13 10.56 5.61
CA ARG A 393 -15.49 11.11 6.82
C ARG A 393 -15.89 12.58 7.07
N PRO A 394 -16.16 12.98 8.32
CA PRO A 394 -16.53 14.36 8.66
C PRO A 394 -15.33 15.32 8.71
N THR A 395 -14.13 14.80 8.95
CA THR A 395 -12.88 15.58 9.09
C THR A 395 -11.82 15.07 8.14
N GLY A 396 -10.73 15.82 7.94
CA GLY A 396 -9.57 15.35 7.17
C GLY A 396 -8.84 14.16 7.81
N PRO A 397 -7.80 13.65 7.12
CA PRO A 397 -6.87 12.62 7.62
C PRO A 397 -6.29 12.95 8.99
N LYS A 398 -5.94 11.91 9.76
CA LYS A 398 -5.37 12.05 11.11
C LYS A 398 -3.93 11.52 11.14
N GLU A 399 -2.96 12.39 10.86
CA GLU A 399 -1.53 12.03 10.85
C GLU A 399 -0.85 12.00 12.22
N ASP A 400 -1.44 12.65 13.20
CA ASP A 400 -0.90 12.90 14.54
C ASP A 400 -1.35 11.88 15.59
N VAL A 401 -2.24 10.96 15.21
CA VAL A 401 -2.72 9.88 16.09
C VAL A 401 -1.75 8.70 16.14
N LYS A 402 -1.98 7.82 17.12
CA LYS A 402 -1.23 6.58 17.30
C LYS A 402 -1.55 5.59 16.18
N LEU A 403 -0.62 4.67 15.97
CA LEU A 403 -0.76 3.62 14.97
C LEU A 403 -1.82 2.58 15.37
N SER A 404 -2.51 2.02 14.37
CA SER A 404 -3.29 0.79 14.53
C SER A 404 -2.37 -0.41 14.80
N GLU A 405 -2.96 -1.54 15.22
CA GLU A 405 -2.21 -2.77 15.44
C GLU A 405 -1.46 -3.19 14.16
N PHE A 406 -2.16 -3.20 13.01
CA PHE A 406 -1.57 -3.55 11.72
C PHE A 406 -0.46 -2.57 11.29
N GLN A 407 -0.65 -1.26 11.47
CA GLN A 407 0.39 -0.27 11.17
C GLN A 407 1.65 -0.47 12.02
N ILE A 408 1.54 -0.94 13.27
CA ILE A 408 2.71 -1.29 14.10
C ILE A 408 3.48 -2.46 13.51
N GLU A 409 2.80 -3.47 13.00
CA GLU A 409 3.43 -4.63 12.35
C GLU A 409 4.18 -4.21 11.08
N LEU A 410 3.59 -3.33 10.27
CA LEU A 410 4.26 -2.75 9.11
C LEU A 410 5.53 -1.98 9.51
N ILE A 411 5.55 -1.32 10.67
CA ILE A 411 6.76 -0.67 11.19
C ILE A 411 7.80 -1.68 11.68
N GLN A 412 7.38 -2.81 12.26
CA GLN A 412 8.29 -3.90 12.59
C GLN A 412 8.93 -4.47 11.31
N LEU A 413 8.15 -4.65 10.24
CA LEU A 413 8.69 -5.02 8.93
C LEU A 413 9.68 -3.97 8.41
N ALA A 414 9.30 -2.69 8.40
CA ALA A 414 10.16 -1.60 7.96
C ALA A 414 11.52 -1.58 8.69
N SER A 415 11.50 -1.83 10.00
CA SER A 415 12.74 -1.91 10.81
C SER A 415 13.65 -3.07 10.44
N GLN A 416 13.06 -4.18 9.96
CA GLN A 416 13.85 -5.26 9.37
C GLN A 416 14.45 -4.83 8.03
N LEU A 417 13.63 -4.19 7.17
CA LEU A 417 14.02 -3.81 5.82
C LEU A 417 15.15 -2.78 5.80
N ASN A 418 15.28 -1.93 6.82
CA ASN A 418 16.34 -0.93 6.90
C ASN A 418 17.48 -1.29 7.90
N GLY A 419 17.35 -2.42 8.60
CA GLY A 419 18.32 -2.94 9.56
C GLY A 419 18.16 -2.45 11.00
N ASP A 420 17.28 -1.49 11.29
CA ASP A 420 17.11 -0.90 12.63
C ASP A 420 16.61 -1.89 13.70
N HIS A 421 16.09 -3.06 13.29
CA HIS A 421 15.64 -4.12 14.20
C HIS A 421 16.71 -4.61 15.20
N ILE A 422 18.00 -4.34 14.96
CA ILE A 422 19.09 -4.71 15.88
C ILE A 422 19.41 -3.63 16.93
N LEU A 423 18.77 -2.45 16.86
CA LEU A 423 19.04 -1.34 17.78
C LEU A 423 18.32 -1.51 19.12
N ASN A 424 18.86 -0.96 20.22
CA ASN A 424 18.28 -1.10 21.56
C ASN A 424 16.85 -0.54 21.75
N ALA A 425 16.30 0.21 20.78
CA ALA A 425 14.92 0.69 20.78
C ALA A 425 13.87 -0.43 20.52
N TYR A 426 14.32 -1.67 20.36
CA TYR A 426 13.56 -2.73 19.69
C TYR A 426 12.38 -3.39 20.42
N PRO A 427 12.14 -3.27 21.75
CA PRO A 427 10.84 -3.72 22.23
C PRO A 427 9.70 -2.74 21.85
N ASP A 428 10.01 -1.50 21.46
CA ASP A 428 9.04 -0.39 21.43
C ASP A 428 8.99 0.40 20.11
N ILE A 429 9.65 -0.06 19.05
CA ILE A 429 9.60 0.61 17.74
C ILE A 429 8.14 0.73 17.26
N GLY A 430 7.77 1.91 16.77
CA GLY A 430 6.41 2.23 16.37
C GLY A 430 5.49 2.74 17.51
N ARG A 431 5.68 2.34 18.78
CA ARG A 431 4.76 2.72 19.88
C ARG A 431 4.68 4.22 20.14
N GLY A 432 5.77 4.94 19.88
CA GLY A 432 5.85 6.41 20.01
C GLY A 432 5.69 7.16 18.69
N MET A 433 5.44 6.46 17.58
CA MET A 433 5.27 7.10 16.27
C MET A 433 3.81 7.54 16.08
N THR A 434 3.64 8.67 15.41
CA THR A 434 2.35 9.04 14.82
C THR A 434 2.21 8.41 13.43
N VAL A 435 0.99 8.32 12.91
CA VAL A 435 0.70 7.83 11.54
C VAL A 435 1.60 8.49 10.49
N GLY A 436 1.74 9.81 10.51
CA GLY A 436 2.59 10.55 9.56
C GLY A 436 4.08 10.24 9.70
N LYS A 437 4.59 10.03 10.93
CA LYS A 437 6.00 9.61 11.15
C LYS A 437 6.23 8.19 10.66
N ALA A 438 5.29 7.29 10.93
CA ALA A 438 5.33 5.89 10.53
C ALA A 438 5.32 5.75 9.00
N ASN A 439 4.46 6.50 8.29
CA ASN A 439 4.44 6.49 6.83
C ASN A 439 5.81 6.80 6.22
N ARG A 440 6.43 7.89 6.66
CA ARG A 440 7.77 8.30 6.17
C ARG A 440 8.85 7.25 6.48
N TYR A 441 8.78 6.64 7.66
CA TYR A 441 9.71 5.59 8.06
C TYR A 441 9.57 4.35 7.18
N ALA A 442 8.33 3.91 6.92
CA ALA A 442 8.05 2.77 6.06
C ALA A 442 8.49 3.00 4.61
N GLU A 443 8.18 4.17 4.03
CA GLU A 443 8.58 4.54 2.68
C GLU A 443 10.12 4.59 2.52
N ASP A 444 10.84 5.20 3.47
CA ASP A 444 12.31 5.23 3.45
C ASP A 444 12.91 3.82 3.56
N ALA A 445 12.37 3.00 4.47
CA ALA A 445 12.86 1.64 4.66
C ALA A 445 12.73 0.78 3.39
N VAL A 446 11.56 0.83 2.74
CA VAL A 446 11.30 0.10 1.49
C VAL A 446 12.20 0.61 0.37
N LYS A 447 12.33 1.93 0.22
CA LYS A 447 13.20 2.54 -0.79
C LYS A 447 14.65 2.04 -0.62
N ARG A 448 15.20 2.14 0.58
CA ARG A 448 16.58 1.72 0.88
C ARG A 448 16.79 0.23 0.64
N PHE A 449 15.83 -0.60 1.03
CA PHE A 449 15.86 -2.04 0.80
C PHE A 449 15.92 -2.38 -0.69
N LEU A 450 15.05 -1.78 -1.51
CA LEU A 450 15.00 -2.04 -2.95
C LEU A 450 16.22 -1.46 -3.69
N GLU A 451 16.71 -0.28 -3.31
CA GLU A 451 17.92 0.31 -3.89
C GLU A 451 19.16 -0.55 -3.61
N ALA A 452 19.33 -1.01 -2.37
CA ALA A 452 20.42 -1.89 -2.00
C ALA A 452 20.34 -3.24 -2.74
N GLY A 453 19.13 -3.82 -2.85
CA GLY A 453 18.91 -5.03 -3.63
C GLY A 453 19.25 -4.85 -5.12
N ARG A 454 18.83 -3.76 -5.76
CA ARG A 454 19.18 -3.48 -7.16
C ARG A 454 20.69 -3.27 -7.36
N ALA A 455 21.35 -2.59 -6.42
CA ALA A 455 22.80 -2.40 -6.46
C ALA A 455 23.55 -3.75 -6.33
N ALA A 456 23.10 -4.62 -5.42
CA ALA A 456 23.68 -5.95 -5.24
C ALA A 456 23.46 -6.86 -6.47
N LEU A 457 22.28 -6.83 -7.09
CA LEU A 457 22.03 -7.51 -8.37
C LEU A 457 22.98 -7.04 -9.46
N LYS A 458 23.13 -5.71 -9.62
CA LYS A 458 24.05 -5.13 -10.61
C LYS A 458 25.51 -5.49 -10.36
N ALA A 459 25.88 -5.74 -9.10
CA ALA A 459 27.22 -6.18 -8.70
C ALA A 459 27.44 -7.70 -8.87
N GLY A 460 26.46 -8.46 -9.37
CA GLY A 460 26.59 -9.91 -9.58
C GLY A 460 26.48 -10.74 -8.31
N ALA A 461 25.83 -10.22 -7.26
CA ALA A 461 25.59 -10.99 -6.05
C ALA A 461 24.65 -12.19 -6.31
N ASN A 462 24.78 -13.24 -5.49
CA ASN A 462 23.94 -14.43 -5.61
C ASN A 462 22.45 -14.08 -5.48
N GLU A 463 21.68 -14.32 -6.54
CA GLU A 463 20.26 -13.97 -6.60
C GLU A 463 19.39 -14.72 -5.56
N SER A 464 19.85 -15.85 -5.03
CA SER A 464 19.17 -16.58 -3.96
C SER A 464 19.46 -16.03 -2.55
N ALA A 465 20.40 -15.09 -2.41
CA ALA A 465 20.74 -14.49 -1.13
C ALA A 465 19.59 -13.62 -0.59
N LEU A 466 19.43 -13.61 0.73
CA LEU A 466 18.52 -12.68 1.39
C LEU A 466 19.16 -11.29 1.42
N VAL A 467 18.38 -10.26 1.12
CA VAL A 467 18.82 -8.87 1.31
C VAL A 467 18.77 -8.55 2.80
N THR A 468 19.95 -8.34 3.38
CA THR A 468 20.11 -7.97 4.80
C THR A 468 20.72 -6.58 4.91
N MET A 469 20.02 -5.68 5.58
CA MET A 469 20.48 -4.31 5.81
C MET A 469 21.13 -4.17 7.19
N ARG A 470 22.13 -3.30 7.31
CA ARG A 470 22.68 -2.85 8.59
C ARG A 470 22.10 -1.47 8.92
N PRO A 471 21.84 -1.15 10.21
CA PRO A 471 21.42 0.19 10.60
C PRO A 471 22.40 1.22 10.04
N SER A 472 21.86 2.35 9.58
CA SER A 472 22.72 3.49 9.28
C SER A 472 23.10 4.19 10.58
N LEU A 473 24.39 4.37 10.85
CA LEU A 473 24.82 5.20 12.00
C LEU A 473 24.44 6.69 11.83
N THR A 474 24.07 7.11 10.61
CA THR A 474 23.65 8.48 10.30
C THR A 474 22.16 8.76 10.52
N SER A 475 21.33 7.75 10.84
CA SER A 475 19.91 7.99 11.16
C SER A 475 19.70 8.62 12.55
N ARG A 476 20.77 8.76 13.35
CA ARG A 476 20.73 9.32 14.71
C ARG A 476 20.75 10.86 14.79
N THR A 477 20.89 11.61 13.69
CA THR A 477 21.16 13.07 13.76
C THR A 477 20.14 13.97 13.07
N ALA A 478 18.97 13.48 12.65
CA ALA A 478 17.99 14.33 11.94
C ALA A 478 16.97 15.04 12.86
N GLU A 479 16.66 14.54 14.05
CA GLU A 479 15.65 15.16 14.93
C GLU A 479 16.22 16.18 15.94
N GLU A 480 17.53 16.19 16.24
CA GLU A 480 18.12 17.12 17.24
C GLU A 480 18.86 18.34 16.65
N GLN A 481 19.14 18.39 15.33
CA GLN A 481 19.98 19.45 14.74
C GLN A 481 19.23 20.61 14.07
N TYR A 482 17.89 20.65 14.08
CA TYR A 482 17.14 21.70 13.38
C TYR A 482 17.09 23.07 14.09
N SER A 483 17.82 23.25 15.20
CA SER A 483 17.78 24.48 16.01
C SER A 483 19.05 25.34 15.98
N ARG A 484 20.08 24.97 15.21
CA ARG A 484 21.27 25.84 15.02
C ARG A 484 21.74 25.78 13.57
N GLY A 485 21.52 26.86 12.83
CA GLY A 485 22.19 27.05 11.54
C GLY A 485 23.70 27.08 11.73
N HIS A 486 24.44 26.47 10.81
CA HIS A 486 25.74 26.93 10.28
C HIS A 486 26.17 26.05 9.10
N GLU A 487 27.06 26.64 8.31
CA GLU A 487 27.59 26.29 7.00
C GLU A 487 28.23 24.89 6.87
N ILE A 488 28.08 24.30 5.68
CA ILE A 488 28.69 23.01 5.32
C ILE A 488 30.12 23.25 4.81
N LEU A 489 31.10 22.72 5.53
CA LEU A 489 32.48 22.55 5.04
C LEU A 489 32.59 21.19 4.34
N LEU A 490 32.87 21.21 3.03
CA LEU A 490 33.02 20.03 2.19
C LEU A 490 34.48 19.52 2.27
N ILE A 491 34.72 18.35 2.85
CA ILE A 491 36.02 17.64 2.75
C ILE A 491 35.87 16.56 1.67
N ILE A 492 36.49 16.79 0.52
CA ILE A 492 36.66 15.79 -0.55
C ILE A 492 38.00 15.09 -0.32
N VAL A 493 37.98 13.78 -0.05
CA VAL A 493 39.18 12.93 -0.12
C VAL A 493 39.21 12.23 -1.48
N TYR A 494 40.13 12.67 -2.36
CA TYR A 494 40.50 11.93 -3.56
C TYR A 494 41.59 10.91 -3.22
N SER A 495 41.37 9.63 -3.50
CA SER A 495 42.44 8.63 -3.58
C SER A 495 42.68 8.29 -5.06
N ARG A 496 43.78 8.81 -5.63
CA ARG A 496 44.30 8.36 -6.93
C ARG A 496 45.20 7.14 -6.71
N ALA A 497 44.88 6.04 -7.38
CA ALA A 497 45.78 4.91 -7.56
C ALA A 497 46.81 5.24 -8.66
N TYR A 498 48.10 5.05 -8.37
CA TYR A 498 49.14 4.92 -9.39
C TYR A 498 49.83 3.57 -9.22
N MET A 499 49.89 2.83 -10.32
CA MET A 499 50.56 1.56 -10.49
C MET A 499 51.98 1.81 -11.02
N VAL A 500 53.01 1.40 -10.28
CA VAL A 500 54.39 1.26 -10.77
C VAL A 500 55.03 0.03 -10.08
N MET A 501 55.55 -0.91 -10.88
CA MET A 501 56.43 -2.05 -10.50
C MET A 501 57.89 -1.73 -10.90
N PRO A 502 58.95 -2.53 -10.60
CA PRO A 502 59.30 -3.33 -9.40
C PRO A 502 60.79 -3.21 -8.93
N LEU A 503 61.06 -3.62 -7.66
CA LEU A 503 62.30 -4.24 -7.05
C LEU A 503 63.66 -3.47 -7.01
N PRO A 504 64.70 -3.89 -6.20
CA PRO A 504 64.76 -4.77 -5.00
C PRO A 504 65.59 -4.21 -3.80
N ASN A 505 65.50 -4.86 -2.62
CA ASN A 505 66.61 -5.26 -1.69
C ASN A 505 66.40 -5.09 -0.16
N ILE A 506 66.77 -6.18 0.54
CA ILE A 506 67.25 -6.35 1.94
C ILE A 506 66.16 -6.40 3.03
N GLN A 507 65.75 -7.57 3.55
CA GLN A 507 66.37 -8.55 4.48
C GLN A 507 66.22 -8.24 5.99
N HIS A 508 65.62 -9.23 6.70
CA HIS A 508 65.65 -9.53 8.15
C HIS A 508 64.89 -8.57 9.11
N VAL A 509 64.23 -8.96 10.21
CA VAL A 509 64.00 -10.21 10.96
C VAL A 509 62.81 -9.96 11.93
N ALA A 510 62.16 -11.05 12.35
CA ALA A 510 61.04 -11.11 13.28
C ALA A 510 61.29 -10.51 14.67
N CYS A 511 60.21 -10.11 15.38
CA CYS A 511 59.78 -10.73 16.65
C CYS A 511 58.62 -9.97 17.38
N LEU A 512 57.61 -10.77 17.76
CA LEU A 512 56.90 -10.83 19.06
C LEU A 512 55.99 -9.67 19.56
N HIS A 513 54.71 -10.02 19.70
CA HIS A 513 53.73 -9.59 20.73
C HIS A 513 54.31 -9.68 22.17
N PRO A 514 53.74 -9.05 23.25
CA PRO A 514 52.30 -9.05 23.56
C PRO A 514 51.70 -7.86 24.39
N CYS A 515 50.35 -7.88 24.49
CA CYS A 515 49.45 -7.54 25.60
C CYS A 515 49.40 -6.14 26.30
N ASP A 516 48.16 -5.63 26.30
CA ASP A 516 47.32 -5.21 27.45
C ASP A 516 47.17 -3.75 27.94
N LEU A 517 45.88 -3.47 28.22
CA LEU A 517 45.28 -2.63 29.26
C LEU A 517 45.15 -1.10 29.11
N SER A 518 43.87 -0.73 28.98
CA SER A 518 43.13 0.26 29.78
C SER A 518 43.21 1.76 29.42
N CYS A 519 42.15 2.25 28.79
CA CYS A 519 41.79 3.67 28.78
C CYS A 519 41.16 4.06 30.13
N ARG A 520 41.83 4.95 30.87
CA ARG A 520 41.19 5.85 31.84
C ARG A 520 41.20 7.28 31.28
N GLN A 521 40.05 7.94 31.39
CA GLN A 521 39.84 9.36 31.11
C GLN A 521 40.81 10.24 31.91
N LEU A 522 41.31 11.29 31.25
CA LEU A 522 41.86 12.48 31.90
C LEU A 522 41.43 13.70 31.09
N VAL A 523 40.80 14.65 31.78
CA VAL A 523 40.26 15.90 31.27
C VAL A 523 41.07 17.05 31.89
N LEU A 524 41.23 18.11 31.09
CA LEU A 524 41.61 19.50 31.39
C LEU A 524 43.12 19.85 31.32
N PRO A 525 43.48 21.14 31.21
CA PRO A 525 43.10 22.13 30.17
C PRO A 525 44.33 22.97 29.73
N TYR A 526 44.29 23.81 28.68
CA TYR A 526 45.17 25.00 28.60
C TYR A 526 44.70 26.03 27.56
N GLU A 527 44.62 27.29 28.02
CA GLU A 527 44.40 28.52 27.26
C GLU A 527 45.72 29.12 26.75
N HIS A 528 45.70 29.84 25.62
CA HIS A 528 46.41 31.12 25.49
C HIS A 528 45.87 31.97 24.30
N PRO A 529 45.85 33.32 24.39
CA PRO A 529 45.21 34.22 23.42
C PRO A 529 46.22 35.00 22.56
N LEU A 530 45.74 35.58 21.44
CA LEU A 530 46.15 36.86 20.82
C LEU A 530 45.73 36.88 19.33
N PHE A 531 44.73 37.69 18.97
CA PHE A 531 44.90 38.87 18.10
C PHE A 531 43.55 39.57 17.93
N SER A 532 43.51 40.84 18.35
CA SER A 532 42.36 41.73 18.29
C SER A 532 42.39 42.63 17.06
N ASN A 533 41.20 43.09 16.67
CA ASN A 533 40.87 44.41 16.08
C ASN A 533 41.03 44.61 14.56
N MET A 534 39.89 44.50 13.86
CA MET A 534 39.32 45.62 13.10
C MET A 534 37.78 45.63 13.27
N LEU A 535 37.29 46.44 14.22
CA LEU A 535 36.02 47.17 14.10
C LEU A 535 36.34 48.36 13.16
N SER A 536 35.53 48.88 12.23
CA SER A 536 34.08 49.07 12.13
C SER A 536 33.83 49.73 10.76
N ALA A 537 32.67 49.50 10.12
CA ALA A 537 31.88 50.55 9.44
C ALA A 537 30.67 49.96 8.67
N ASN A 538 29.50 50.51 9.01
CA ASN A 538 28.33 50.73 8.16
C ASN A 538 27.39 49.56 7.82
N SER A 539 26.38 49.47 8.68
CA SER A 539 24.97 49.21 8.39
C SER A 539 24.48 49.70 7.01
N VAL A 540 23.80 48.81 6.28
CA VAL A 540 22.79 49.16 5.28
C VAL A 540 21.49 48.47 5.68
N LEU A 541 20.45 49.27 5.95
CA LEU A 541 19.08 48.82 6.15
C LEU A 541 18.58 48.12 4.88
N PHE A 542 18.00 46.93 5.02
CA PHE A 542 17.10 46.38 3.99
C PHE A 542 15.67 46.89 4.25
N PRO A 543 14.95 47.40 3.25
CA PRO A 543 13.56 47.80 3.42
C PRO A 543 12.67 46.56 3.52
N VAL A 544 11.74 46.59 4.46
CA VAL A 544 10.56 45.72 4.48
C VAL A 544 9.73 46.07 3.25
N MET A 545 9.60 45.15 2.29
CA MET A 545 8.62 45.30 1.20
C MET A 545 7.26 44.76 1.66
N GLU A 546 6.28 45.65 1.73
CA GLU A 546 4.86 45.29 1.81
C GLU A 546 4.39 44.71 0.46
N PHE A 547 3.65 43.60 0.53
CA PHE A 547 3.13 42.87 -0.63
C PHE A 547 1.77 43.43 -1.04
N ASN A 548 1.63 43.88 -2.30
CA ASN A 548 0.34 44.21 -2.90
C ASN A 548 -0.06 43.12 -3.91
N ARG A 549 -1.24 42.53 -3.76
CA ARG A 549 -1.72 41.35 -4.53
C ARG A 549 -2.26 41.65 -5.94
N ASN A 550 -2.22 42.90 -6.40
CA ASN A 550 -2.96 43.31 -7.61
C ASN A 550 -2.11 43.70 -8.83
N ASP A 551 -0.82 43.31 -8.91
CA ASP A 551 0.00 43.58 -10.10
C ASP A 551 0.99 42.43 -10.44
N PRO A 552 0.62 41.49 -11.33
CA PRO A 552 1.43 40.32 -11.67
C PRO A 552 2.55 40.58 -12.70
N PHE A 553 2.53 41.70 -13.43
CA PHE A 553 3.49 41.94 -14.53
C PHE A 553 4.84 42.46 -14.01
N THR A 554 4.82 43.29 -12.96
CA THR A 554 6.04 43.84 -12.35
C THR A 554 6.84 42.79 -11.55
N LEU A 555 6.20 41.68 -11.16
CA LEU A 555 6.84 40.55 -10.47
C LEU A 555 7.67 39.69 -11.45
N LEU A 556 7.13 39.44 -12.65
CA LEU A 556 7.77 38.61 -13.66
C LEU A 556 9.02 39.31 -14.25
N GLU A 557 8.96 40.63 -14.42
CA GLU A 557 10.07 41.44 -14.93
C GLU A 557 11.25 41.51 -13.95
N LYS A 558 10.98 41.50 -12.63
CA LYS A 558 12.02 41.44 -11.58
C LYS A 558 12.64 40.05 -11.43
N ILE A 559 11.87 38.99 -11.69
CA ILE A 559 12.37 37.60 -11.66
C ILE A 559 13.24 37.31 -12.91
N LEU A 560 12.84 37.82 -14.08
CA LEU A 560 13.55 37.55 -15.34
C LEU A 560 14.84 38.37 -15.51
N ASN A 561 14.94 39.55 -14.91
CA ASN A 561 16.14 40.40 -15.01
C ASN A 561 17.22 40.12 -13.94
N GLY A 562 16.98 39.18 -13.01
CA GLY A 562 17.91 38.81 -11.95
C GLY A 562 18.61 37.48 -12.22
N TYR A 563 19.68 37.49 -13.02
CA TYR A 563 20.65 36.39 -13.01
C TYR A 563 21.35 36.35 -11.64
N LEU A 564 21.02 35.39 -10.76
CA LEU A 564 21.99 34.79 -9.83
C LEU A 564 21.45 33.51 -9.15
N THR A 565 22.36 32.55 -9.07
CA THR A 565 22.39 31.28 -8.33
C THR A 565 21.60 31.28 -7.02
N LEU A 566 20.59 30.40 -6.93
CA LEU A 566 19.90 30.05 -5.68
C LEU A 566 20.07 28.54 -5.42
N SER A 567 20.71 28.19 -4.31
CA SER A 567 20.64 26.82 -3.76
C SER A 567 19.25 26.62 -3.15
N ILE A 568 18.38 25.95 -3.88
CA ILE A 568 16.99 25.69 -3.46
C ILE A 568 16.94 24.32 -2.76
N SER A 569 16.47 24.28 -1.52
CA SER A 569 16.19 23.01 -0.82
C SER A 569 15.00 22.31 -1.47
N VAL A 570 15.00 20.96 -1.48
CA VAL A 570 13.97 20.09 -2.09
C VAL A 570 12.53 20.52 -1.75
N ARG A 571 12.30 21.09 -0.56
CA ARG A 571 10.98 21.54 -0.10
C ARG A 571 10.46 22.78 -0.84
N GLN A 572 11.36 23.63 -1.34
CA GLN A 572 11.02 24.82 -2.13
C GLN A 572 10.81 24.47 -3.61
N THR A 573 11.45 23.41 -4.12
CA THR A 573 11.29 22.93 -5.49
C THR A 573 9.87 22.42 -5.75
N TYR A 574 9.26 21.71 -4.79
CA TYR A 574 7.86 21.27 -4.89
C TYR A 574 6.85 22.42 -4.79
N LYS A 575 7.14 23.45 -3.97
CA LYS A 575 6.30 24.67 -3.94
C LYS A 575 6.38 25.47 -5.23
N LEU A 576 7.55 25.52 -5.87
CA LEU A 576 7.72 26.15 -7.18
C LEU A 576 6.98 25.36 -8.28
N GLN A 577 7.04 24.03 -8.25
CA GLN A 577 6.28 23.19 -9.19
C GLN A 577 4.77 23.35 -9.04
N ALA A 578 4.26 23.42 -7.81
CA ALA A 578 2.84 23.66 -7.55
C ALA A 578 2.40 25.06 -8.05
N LEU A 579 3.20 26.09 -7.78
CA LEU A 579 2.94 27.45 -8.27
C LEU A 579 2.98 27.54 -9.80
N LEU A 580 3.90 26.83 -10.45
CA LEU A 580 4.00 26.82 -11.92
C LEU A 580 2.82 26.07 -12.57
N VAL A 581 2.28 25.04 -11.93
CA VAL A 581 1.07 24.32 -12.37
C VAL A 581 -0.18 25.18 -12.18
N GLU A 582 -0.28 25.92 -11.06
CA GLU A 582 -1.36 26.89 -10.85
C GLU A 582 -1.28 28.04 -11.86
N MET A 583 -0.10 28.66 -12.07
CA MET A 583 0.07 29.75 -13.04
C MET A 583 -0.23 29.32 -14.47
N SER A 584 0.13 28.09 -14.86
CA SER A 584 -0.21 27.56 -16.19
C SER A 584 -1.70 27.26 -16.35
N SER A 585 -2.37 26.84 -15.27
CA SER A 585 -3.83 26.67 -15.25
C SER A 585 -4.57 28.02 -15.34
N SER A 586 -4.03 29.06 -14.71
CA SER A 586 -4.56 30.44 -14.79
C SER A 586 -4.35 31.08 -16.17
N LEU A 587 -3.19 30.87 -16.81
CA LEU A 587 -2.93 31.38 -18.17
C LEU A 587 -3.81 30.71 -19.24
N ILE A 588 -4.20 29.44 -19.04
CA ILE A 588 -5.10 28.72 -19.94
C ILE A 588 -6.55 29.21 -19.80
N ALA A 589 -6.93 29.74 -18.64
CA ALA A 589 -8.27 30.26 -18.40
C ALA A 589 -8.51 31.67 -18.96
N ASP A 590 -7.46 32.48 -19.16
CA ASP A 590 -7.57 33.92 -19.46
C ASP A 590 -7.21 34.32 -20.91
N THR A 591 -6.94 33.35 -21.79
CA THR A 591 -6.62 33.60 -23.21
C THR A 591 -7.82 33.34 -24.13
N SER A 592 -8.97 33.95 -23.82
CA SER A 592 -10.09 34.06 -24.77
C SER A 592 -10.03 35.33 -25.64
N GLY A 593 -8.90 36.05 -25.64
CA GLY A 593 -8.71 37.21 -26.52
C GLY A 593 -7.29 37.75 -26.51
N ALA A 594 -6.67 37.74 -27.70
CA ALA A 594 -5.43 38.41 -28.12
C ALA A 594 -4.07 37.70 -27.89
N SER A 595 -3.35 37.56 -29.03
CA SER A 595 -1.94 37.20 -29.25
C SER A 595 -1.52 35.75 -28.93
N SER A 596 -1.80 34.85 -29.88
CA SER A 596 -1.43 33.42 -29.86
C SER A 596 0.08 33.14 -29.99
N GLU A 597 0.91 34.14 -30.25
CA GLU A 597 2.35 33.96 -30.47
C GLU A 597 3.17 34.08 -29.18
N ALA A 598 2.83 35.03 -28.31
CA ALA A 598 3.52 35.20 -27.01
C ALA A 598 3.23 34.04 -26.05
N ALA A 599 1.98 33.54 -26.02
CA ALA A 599 1.60 32.37 -25.22
C ALA A 599 2.33 31.09 -25.67
N LEU A 600 2.54 30.92 -26.99
CA LEU A 600 3.24 29.77 -27.54
C LEU A 600 4.75 29.81 -27.26
N ILE A 601 5.35 31.01 -27.28
CA ILE A 601 6.76 31.23 -26.89
C ILE A 601 6.94 30.96 -25.39
N LEU A 602 6.00 31.44 -24.55
CA LEU A 602 6.01 31.20 -23.11
C LEU A 602 5.91 29.69 -22.82
N LEU A 603 4.96 28.99 -23.44
CA LEU A 603 4.76 27.55 -23.26
C LEU A 603 6.01 26.75 -23.67
N LYS A 604 6.66 27.12 -24.78
CA LYS A 604 7.91 26.49 -25.23
C LYS A 604 9.06 26.73 -24.25
N ALA A 605 9.18 27.93 -23.69
CA ALA A 605 10.18 28.25 -22.68
C ALA A 605 9.94 27.48 -21.37
N THR A 606 8.68 27.38 -20.92
CA THR A 606 8.31 26.63 -19.70
C THR A 606 8.59 25.13 -19.87
N MET A 607 8.25 24.55 -21.03
CA MET A 607 8.49 23.15 -21.32
C MET A 607 9.99 22.82 -21.46
N SER A 608 10.78 23.72 -22.04
CA SER A 608 12.25 23.57 -22.13
C SER A 608 12.93 23.67 -20.76
N GLY A 609 12.43 24.56 -19.89
CA GLY A 609 12.87 24.68 -18.50
C GLY A 609 12.53 23.44 -17.67
N LEU A 610 11.30 22.91 -17.79
CA LEU A 610 10.86 21.67 -17.16
C LEU A 610 11.70 20.47 -17.61
N TYR A 611 11.99 20.37 -18.91
CA TYR A 611 12.82 19.30 -19.46
C TYR A 611 14.27 19.35 -18.97
N SER A 612 14.84 20.54 -18.84
CA SER A 612 16.19 20.74 -18.29
C SER A 612 16.27 20.42 -16.79
N LEU A 613 15.22 20.76 -16.03
CA LEU A 613 15.09 20.43 -14.61
C LEU A 613 14.94 18.91 -14.38
N MET A 614 14.21 18.22 -15.27
CA MET A 614 14.06 16.77 -15.25
C MET A 614 15.37 16.05 -15.61
N LYS A 615 16.14 16.56 -16.58
CA LYS A 615 17.47 16.03 -16.90
C LYS A 615 18.47 16.17 -15.75
N TRP A 616 18.43 17.29 -15.02
CA TRP A 616 19.28 17.51 -13.86
C TRP A 616 18.97 16.55 -12.71
N ASN A 617 17.69 16.23 -12.49
CA ASN A 617 17.27 15.24 -11.48
C ASN A 617 17.53 13.77 -11.88
N ALA A 618 17.79 13.48 -13.17
CA ALA A 618 17.93 12.12 -13.69
C ALA A 618 19.39 11.63 -13.84
N GLY A 619 20.40 12.46 -13.59
CA GLY A 619 21.81 12.04 -13.47
C GLY A 619 22.40 11.27 -14.66
N CYS A 620 22.08 11.66 -15.90
CA CYS A 620 22.64 11.02 -17.10
C CYS A 620 23.83 11.82 -17.69
N ASP A 621 24.97 11.16 -17.87
CA ASP A 621 26.14 11.69 -18.60
C ASP A 621 25.97 11.66 -20.14
N PRO A 622 26.67 12.54 -20.89
CA PRO A 622 26.38 12.79 -22.31
C PRO A 622 27.16 11.87 -23.26
N PHE A 623 26.47 11.31 -24.27
CA PHE A 623 27.12 10.84 -25.51
C PHE A 623 27.30 12.01 -26.50
N PRO A 624 28.37 12.03 -27.32
CA PRO A 624 28.71 13.17 -28.14
C PRO A 624 27.86 13.23 -29.42
N VAL A 625 27.24 14.38 -29.68
CA VAL A 625 26.64 14.68 -30.99
C VAL A 625 27.71 15.31 -31.87
N VAL A 626 28.03 14.61 -32.97
CA VAL A 626 28.84 15.11 -34.08
C VAL A 626 28.08 16.23 -34.79
N SER A 627 28.76 17.33 -35.06
CA SER A 627 28.28 18.49 -35.79
C SER A 627 27.99 18.17 -37.26
N GLY A 628 26.82 18.59 -37.74
CA GLY A 628 26.47 18.58 -39.16
C GLY A 628 25.24 19.46 -39.40
N ALA A 629 25.45 20.63 -40.02
CA ALA A 629 24.41 21.56 -40.41
C ALA A 629 23.64 21.05 -41.65
N ALA A 630 22.31 21.19 -41.65
CA ALA A 630 21.51 21.36 -42.86
C ALA A 630 20.10 21.88 -42.52
N ASP A 631 19.73 22.98 -43.16
CA ASP A 631 18.43 23.64 -43.13
C ASP A 631 17.27 22.73 -43.54
N ILE A 632 16.15 22.79 -42.83
CA ILE A 632 14.84 22.35 -43.35
C ILE A 632 13.79 23.41 -43.01
N ASN A 633 13.43 24.18 -44.04
CA ASN A 633 12.27 25.09 -44.09
C ASN A 633 10.98 24.27 -44.22
N PHE A 634 10.01 24.50 -43.33
CA PHE A 634 8.62 24.05 -43.52
C PHE A 634 7.69 25.27 -43.56
N THR A 635 7.42 25.75 -44.77
CA THR A 635 6.24 26.56 -45.09
C THR A 635 5.37 25.78 -46.08
N SER A 636 4.05 25.96 -45.95
CA SER A 636 2.94 25.45 -46.77
C SER A 636 2.29 24.12 -46.36
N LYS A 637 1.18 24.22 -45.59
CA LYS A 637 -0.18 23.78 -45.97
C LYS A 637 -1.07 23.66 -44.72
N ILE A 638 -1.75 24.74 -44.35
CA ILE A 638 -3.03 24.69 -43.62
C ILE A 638 -3.92 25.78 -44.18
N SER A 639 -5.09 25.41 -44.70
CA SER A 639 -6.32 26.21 -44.89
C SER A 639 -7.41 25.29 -45.47
N PRO A 640 -8.71 25.61 -45.37
CA PRO A 640 -9.46 25.92 -44.13
C PRO A 640 -10.86 25.25 -44.13
N LEU A 641 -11.52 25.11 -42.98
CA LEU A 641 -12.96 24.82 -42.92
C LEU A 641 -13.58 25.49 -41.68
N PHE A 642 -14.00 26.75 -41.85
CA PHE A 642 -15.08 27.38 -41.09
C PHE A 642 -15.73 28.49 -41.94
N SER A 643 -16.93 28.20 -42.43
CA SER A 643 -17.99 29.13 -42.85
C SER A 643 -19.24 28.23 -42.87
N GLY A 644 -20.19 28.32 -41.96
CA GLY A 644 -21.06 29.44 -41.66
C GLY A 644 -22.50 28.90 -41.85
N ASP A 645 -23.35 29.00 -40.83
CA ASP A 645 -24.72 29.52 -40.94
C ASP A 645 -25.51 29.32 -39.63
N PHE A 646 -26.20 30.40 -39.26
CA PHE A 646 -27.07 30.59 -38.10
C PHE A 646 -28.53 30.26 -38.47
N LEU A 647 -29.21 29.57 -37.53
CA LEU A 647 -30.65 29.66 -37.16
C LEU A 647 -31.75 29.17 -38.14
N PRO A 648 -32.97 28.85 -37.65
CA PRO A 648 -33.60 29.14 -36.34
C PRO A 648 -33.55 28.03 -35.28
#